data_AF-A0A7R9IWQ5-F1
#
_entry.id   AF-A0A7R9IWQ5-F1
#
_cell.length_a   1.000
_cell.length_b   1.000
_cell.length_c   1.000
_cell.angle_alpha   90.00
_cell.angle_beta   90.00
_cell.angle_gamma   90.00
#
_symmetry.space_group_name_H-M   'P 1'
#
loop_
_entity.id
_entity.type
_entity.pdbx_description
1 polymer ?
#
loop_
_entity_poly.entity_id
_entity_poly.type
_entity_poly.pdbx_seq_one_letter_code
_entity_poly.pdbx_strand_id
1 'polypeptide(L)'
;MHPPAIGVTLNNYETGQSTADRLHMAAASSSLQGQAPVCPGQICLGSVMAIPGRGTSEPRPLEQVLGQARKLLEQYYATLKQGSDSFDDRFKQVELEVSTTGTYILTKSELLFGAKQAWRNSARCIGRIQWNKLHLFDCRHVTTSQEMFDALCTHIQFSTNNGNIRSAITVFPPRTSSHSDFRVWNPQLLSYAGYKNADGSIIGDPINVEITEVCTKLGWQGEGTQWDILPLILSSATEGPKYYELPTELVLQVHLTHPSYDWFEKLGIRWYGLPAVSGMLFDCGGVEFPAAPFNGWYMSTEIGCRDLCDPQRYNMLETVAVGMGMDTSTSVNLWKDKALVEVNIAVIHSFQKQGVTVVDHHTASSNFMKHMENEQRLRGGCPADWVWIVPPMSGSITPVFHQEMAMYHLKPSFDYQESAWKTHPWKEHVQSGKVSVKCKKFHFKQIARAVCLTTRFYRAALLRRIKATVLYATETGKSETYAKRLTEIFNHSFNATVYCMDEFDIEQLPHESLLLIVASTSGNGDAPENGEKFSHSLEAMKSNQVVIEASEDKLEEKTRWLISDMEEAVNYRNKAKNEQLNDELVNEETATDDNVSMDKVSNKIHDNESNEVAITDSEVQNSVSGEEASCGADYAGLCSGEDKDSPVPREHDVTTPTDEVSPQKHGNNELKEVVKNSQAAKKNIFSNLPSYIVDSLTDVQEEGETEENKLNGRLFEMGTNEATLLDETMNTTNRISESEDHMVSSILSIISEVKDAGSVKRQMKHINAIKSCIMENVAQMTGKPLQHIRYSVFALGSSVYPNFCAFGHYMDHLLARLGGKRLLKVAEGDEMKGQRRAFRKWVADVFPAACEAFNVEDDSQFIKETFSSKLSMDTVRFVKAKQHQLDHALSKYHHKKVSICQLLRKTNLHSSDTSRSTLLLELDAGQEIQYQPGDHVGVFPCNRKEIVDGVLSRLTIRVDLDVPVQVQVLKANNTSNGVVKTWEPHDTVPSCSLRTLLTWFLDVTTPLAPIQLENLASVATDPEEQRRLLQLATSFPSVRPTASLLVTHLNPLQPRFYSISSSPEVHPGQIHLTVAVVNYKTQGGKGPTHYGVCSNFLQDFPPGQNIHLFVRSAHNFSLPLSRTLPVIMVGPGTGIAPFRGFWQHKMAHAQASGGT
;
A
#
# COMPACT_ATOMS: atom_id res chain seq x y z
N MET A 1 3.26 34.88 -55.90
CA MET A 1 2.50 34.90 -54.63
C MET A 1 2.95 33.69 -53.81
N HIS A 2 3.34 33.87 -52.54
CA HIS A 2 3.49 32.73 -51.63
C HIS A 2 2.09 32.26 -51.18
N PRO A 3 1.88 30.97 -50.89
CA PRO A 3 0.64 30.52 -50.27
C PRO A 3 0.47 31.19 -48.89
N PRO A 4 -0.77 31.52 -48.47
CA PRO A 4 -1.00 32.11 -47.16
C PRO A 4 -0.60 31.11 -46.06
N ALA A 5 0.36 31.50 -45.22
CA ALA A 5 0.82 30.66 -44.11
C ALA A 5 -0.32 30.36 -43.15
N ILE A 6 -0.60 29.06 -42.95
CA ILE A 6 -1.69 28.57 -42.10
C ILE A 6 -1.27 28.78 -40.64
N GLY A 7 -1.94 29.72 -39.96
CA GLY A 7 -1.79 29.90 -38.51
C GLY A 7 -2.60 28.85 -37.75
N VAL A 8 -2.20 28.57 -36.50
CA VAL A 8 -2.97 27.71 -35.59
C VAL A 8 -4.13 28.53 -35.05
N THR A 9 -5.37 28.14 -35.37
CA THR A 9 -6.56 28.77 -34.79
C THR A 9 -6.65 28.45 -33.30
N LEU A 10 -6.84 29.48 -32.48
CA LEU A 10 -7.04 29.41 -31.03
C LEU A 10 -8.35 30.12 -30.68
N ASN A 11 -9.27 29.40 -30.06
CA ASN A 11 -10.61 29.88 -29.72
C ASN A 11 -10.71 30.32 -28.25
N ASN A 12 -11.66 31.19 -27.99
CA ASN A 12 -12.12 31.55 -26.67
C ASN A 12 -13.57 31.08 -26.49
N TYR A 13 -13.79 30.10 -25.62
CA TYR A 13 -15.10 29.46 -25.46
C TYR A 13 -16.13 30.29 -24.67
N GLU A 14 -15.69 31.33 -23.95
CA GLU A 14 -16.56 32.27 -23.23
C GLU A 14 -17.11 33.36 -24.16
N THR A 15 -16.26 33.90 -25.04
CA THR A 15 -16.60 35.03 -25.93
C THR A 15 -16.92 34.61 -27.37
N GLY A 16 -16.66 33.36 -27.75
CA GLY A 16 -16.80 32.86 -29.12
C GLY A 16 -15.77 33.42 -30.12
N GLN A 17 -14.73 34.11 -29.64
CA GLN A 17 -13.71 34.70 -30.51
C GLN A 17 -12.67 33.67 -30.95
N SER A 18 -12.33 33.65 -32.24
CA SER A 18 -11.21 32.87 -32.79
C SER A 18 -10.08 33.81 -33.20
N THR A 19 -8.85 33.48 -32.79
CA THR A 19 -7.60 34.12 -33.22
C THR A 19 -6.72 33.10 -33.95
N ALA A 20 -5.65 33.54 -34.62
CA ALA A 20 -4.77 32.65 -35.37
C ALA A 20 -3.31 32.93 -35.06
N ASP A 21 -2.67 32.06 -34.28
CA ASP A 21 -1.25 32.17 -33.94
C ASP A 21 -0.40 31.84 -35.17
N ARG A 22 0.51 32.75 -35.50
CA ARG A 22 1.54 32.63 -36.54
C ARG A 22 2.95 32.73 -35.96
N LEU A 23 3.10 33.12 -34.71
CA LEU A 23 4.38 33.33 -34.02
C LEU A 23 5.07 32.00 -33.68
N HIS A 24 4.32 30.91 -33.49
CA HIS A 24 4.87 29.56 -33.31
C HIS A 24 5.83 29.15 -34.45
N MET A 25 5.66 29.67 -35.67
CA MET A 25 6.59 29.42 -36.79
C MET A 25 8.01 29.97 -36.51
N ALA A 26 8.15 31.02 -35.70
CA ALA A 26 9.44 31.53 -35.25
C ALA A 26 10.12 30.60 -34.23
N ALA A 27 9.35 29.78 -33.50
CA ALA A 27 9.91 28.70 -32.68
C ALA A 27 10.50 27.60 -33.57
N ALA A 28 9.75 27.17 -34.60
CA ALA A 28 10.18 26.12 -35.54
C ALA A 28 11.42 26.50 -36.39
N SER A 29 11.67 27.80 -36.63
CA SER A 29 12.90 28.29 -37.25
C SER A 29 14.02 28.62 -36.24
N SER A 30 13.75 28.50 -34.92
CA SER A 30 14.75 28.65 -33.86
C SER A 30 15.37 27.31 -33.42
N SER A 31 14.72 26.18 -33.67
CA SER A 31 15.22 24.83 -33.43
C SER A 31 16.30 24.40 -34.44
N LEU A 32 17.43 25.12 -34.43
CA LEU A 32 18.68 24.67 -35.04
C LEU A 32 19.23 23.47 -34.26
N GLN A 33 19.08 22.28 -34.87
CA GLN A 33 19.72 21.01 -34.54
C GLN A 33 19.71 20.59 -33.04
N GLY A 34 18.77 19.70 -32.68
CA GLY A 34 18.95 18.79 -31.53
C GLY A 34 17.80 18.77 -30.51
N GLN A 35 17.14 19.89 -30.23
CA GLN A 35 16.01 19.91 -29.29
C GLN A 35 14.69 19.58 -30.01
N ALA A 36 14.16 18.38 -29.73
CA ALA A 36 12.83 17.95 -30.16
C ALA A 36 11.73 18.81 -29.50
N PRO A 37 10.53 18.92 -30.11
CA PRO A 37 9.37 19.48 -29.43
C PRO A 37 9.07 18.69 -28.15
N VAL A 38 8.64 19.40 -27.09
CA VAL A 38 8.37 18.83 -25.76
C VAL A 38 7.36 17.68 -25.82
N CYS A 39 6.41 17.77 -26.74
CA CYS A 39 5.45 16.71 -27.05
C CYS A 39 5.88 15.99 -28.34
N PRO A 40 6.29 14.70 -28.31
CA PRO A 40 6.40 13.91 -29.53
C PRO A 40 5.01 13.70 -30.14
N GLY A 41 4.91 13.47 -31.46
CA GLY A 41 3.64 13.44 -32.22
C GLY A 41 2.60 12.37 -31.86
N GLN A 42 2.75 11.67 -30.73
CA GLN A 42 1.81 10.70 -30.17
C GLN A 42 1.51 10.92 -28.67
N ILE A 43 2.21 11.85 -27.99
CA ILE A 43 2.11 12.04 -26.52
C ILE A 43 2.21 13.53 -26.19
N CYS A 44 1.24 14.07 -25.44
CA CYS A 44 1.36 15.40 -24.85
C CYS A 44 2.10 15.32 -23.50
N LEU A 45 3.20 16.05 -23.35
CA LEU A 45 3.95 16.19 -22.09
C LEU A 45 3.77 17.57 -21.44
N GLY A 46 2.74 18.34 -21.82
CA GLY A 46 2.50 19.71 -21.32
C GLY A 46 2.27 19.82 -19.81
N SER A 47 1.82 18.74 -19.15
CA SER A 47 1.65 18.68 -17.70
C SER A 47 2.95 18.44 -16.92
N VAL A 48 4.09 18.23 -17.59
CA VAL A 48 5.37 17.96 -16.92
C VAL A 48 5.98 19.26 -16.39
N MET A 49 6.18 19.33 -15.07
CA MET A 49 6.71 20.54 -14.41
C MET A 49 8.15 20.87 -14.83
N ALA A 50 9.05 19.89 -14.85
CA ALA A 50 10.45 20.07 -15.25
C ALA A 50 10.74 19.26 -16.52
N ILE A 51 11.08 19.95 -17.62
CA ILE A 51 11.48 19.32 -18.89
C ILE A 51 12.98 18.96 -18.77
N PRO A 52 13.37 17.67 -18.79
CA PRO A 52 14.78 17.29 -18.67
C PRO A 52 15.61 17.76 -19.86
N GLY A 53 16.91 18.01 -19.65
CA GLY A 53 17.87 18.21 -20.74
C GLY A 53 18.01 19.64 -21.28
N ARG A 54 17.58 20.68 -20.53
CA ARG A 54 18.03 22.06 -20.78
C ARG A 54 19.11 22.47 -19.78
N GLY A 55 20.15 23.14 -20.28
CA GLY A 55 21.33 23.51 -19.50
C GLY A 55 22.40 22.42 -19.47
N THR A 56 23.10 22.22 -20.58
CA THR A 56 24.45 21.61 -20.56
C THR A 56 25.41 22.52 -19.78
N SER A 57 26.47 21.97 -19.21
CA SER A 57 27.58 22.72 -18.60
C SER A 57 28.70 23.05 -19.60
N GLU A 58 28.55 22.60 -20.85
CA GLU A 58 29.49 22.81 -21.95
C GLU A 58 29.16 24.09 -22.75
N PRO A 59 30.17 24.87 -23.21
CA PRO A 59 29.95 26.03 -24.07
C PRO A 59 29.30 25.67 -25.42
N ARG A 60 28.53 26.61 -25.97
CA ARG A 60 27.82 26.44 -27.25
C ARG A 60 28.77 26.49 -28.46
N PRO A 61 28.51 25.73 -29.54
CA PRO A 61 29.24 25.87 -30.79
C PRO A 61 29.12 27.27 -31.39
N LEU A 62 30.21 27.79 -31.97
CA LEU A 62 30.28 29.17 -32.49
C LEU A 62 29.19 29.49 -33.52
N GLU A 63 28.84 28.54 -34.39
CA GLU A 63 27.74 28.68 -35.36
C GLU A 63 26.38 28.92 -34.68
N GLN A 64 26.13 28.25 -33.56
CA GLN A 64 24.90 28.42 -32.78
C GLN A 64 24.88 29.76 -32.05
N VAL A 65 26.03 30.23 -31.56
CA VAL A 65 26.18 31.57 -30.96
C VAL A 65 25.89 32.64 -32.01
N LEU A 66 26.56 32.60 -33.17
CA LEU A 66 26.35 33.55 -34.28
C LEU A 66 24.90 33.55 -34.79
N GLY A 67 24.33 32.36 -34.98
CA GLY A 67 22.95 32.20 -35.45
C GLY A 67 21.88 32.72 -34.49
N GLN A 68 22.15 32.75 -33.18
CA GLN A 68 21.28 33.38 -32.19
C GLN A 68 21.57 34.88 -32.03
N ALA A 69 22.84 35.29 -32.07
CA ALA A 69 23.25 36.69 -31.98
C ALA A 69 22.65 37.52 -33.12
N ARG A 70 22.71 36.99 -34.35
CA ARG A 70 22.07 37.56 -35.54
C ARG A 70 20.58 37.83 -35.29
N LYS A 71 19.83 36.80 -34.87
CA LYS A 71 18.38 36.89 -34.62
C LYS A 71 18.01 37.87 -33.49
N LEU A 72 18.87 38.02 -32.48
CA LEU A 72 18.67 39.02 -31.42
C LEU A 72 18.90 40.45 -31.94
N LEU A 73 19.97 40.66 -32.69
CA LEU A 73 20.32 41.98 -33.23
C LEU A 73 19.33 42.43 -34.32
N GLU A 74 18.88 41.52 -35.19
CA GLU A 74 17.80 41.76 -36.15
C GLU A 74 16.52 42.22 -35.44
N GLN A 75 16.10 41.54 -34.36
CA GLN A 75 14.97 41.96 -33.53
C GLN A 75 15.20 43.33 -32.85
N TYR A 76 16.41 43.59 -32.34
CA TYR A 76 16.74 44.80 -31.61
C TYR A 76 16.72 46.04 -32.53
N TYR A 77 17.49 46.03 -33.62
CA TYR A 77 17.56 47.16 -34.56
C TYR A 77 16.23 47.44 -35.27
N ALA A 78 15.40 46.40 -35.52
CA ALA A 78 14.03 46.59 -36.01
C ALA A 78 13.15 47.44 -35.07
N THR A 79 13.40 47.45 -33.75
CA THR A 79 12.68 48.33 -32.82
C THR A 79 13.20 49.78 -32.82
N LEU A 80 14.47 49.99 -33.17
CA LEU A 80 15.09 51.32 -33.20
C LEU A 80 14.71 52.16 -34.43
N LYS A 81 14.18 51.52 -35.49
CA LYS A 81 13.90 52.14 -36.80
C LYS A 81 15.14 52.78 -37.47
N GLN A 82 16.32 52.28 -37.15
CA GLN A 82 17.58 52.66 -37.80
C GLN A 82 17.77 51.88 -39.12
N GLY A 83 18.70 52.32 -39.97
CA GLY A 83 19.02 51.67 -41.23
C GLY A 83 19.77 50.34 -41.08
N SER A 84 19.81 49.56 -42.16
CA SER A 84 20.57 48.30 -42.28
C SER A 84 22.00 48.41 -41.77
N ASP A 85 22.67 49.50 -42.12
CA ASP A 85 24.11 49.67 -42.04
C ASP A 85 24.59 49.61 -40.58
N SER A 86 23.77 50.13 -39.64
CA SER A 86 24.03 50.08 -38.19
C SER A 86 23.88 48.69 -37.59
N PHE A 87 23.05 47.82 -38.18
CA PHE A 87 22.97 46.41 -37.83
C PHE A 87 24.18 45.66 -38.42
N ASP A 88 24.49 45.87 -39.71
CA ASP A 88 25.56 45.15 -40.40
C ASP A 88 26.93 45.42 -39.77
N ASP A 89 27.23 46.65 -39.37
CA ASP A 89 28.50 46.99 -38.70
C ASP A 89 28.60 46.39 -37.28
N ARG A 90 27.50 46.41 -36.50
CA ARG A 90 27.45 45.73 -35.19
C ARG A 90 27.54 44.22 -35.35
N PHE A 91 26.98 43.64 -36.41
CA PHE A 91 27.06 42.20 -36.66
C PHE A 91 28.48 41.76 -37.07
N LYS A 92 29.17 42.50 -37.93
CA LYS A 92 30.59 42.27 -38.26
C LYS A 92 31.48 42.30 -37.01
N GLN A 93 31.23 43.22 -36.07
CA GLN A 93 31.92 43.25 -34.79
C GLN A 93 31.69 41.95 -33.99
N VAL A 94 30.45 41.48 -33.92
CA VAL A 94 30.10 40.23 -33.22
C VAL A 94 30.69 38.99 -33.92
N GLU A 95 30.75 38.96 -35.26
CA GLU A 95 31.46 37.91 -36.01
C GLU A 95 32.95 37.88 -35.66
N LEU A 96 33.59 39.04 -35.48
CA LEU A 96 34.98 39.15 -35.04
C LEU A 96 35.17 38.75 -33.57
N GLU A 97 34.28 39.16 -32.66
CA GLU A 97 34.33 38.76 -31.24
C GLU A 97 34.16 37.24 -31.06
N VAL A 98 33.17 36.62 -31.71
CA VAL A 98 32.92 35.17 -31.59
C VAL A 98 34.02 34.34 -32.26
N SER A 99 34.55 34.77 -33.41
CA SER A 99 35.65 34.05 -34.08
C SER A 99 36.99 34.15 -33.35
N THR A 100 37.19 35.17 -32.51
CA THR A 100 38.44 35.35 -31.72
C THR A 100 38.35 34.84 -30.28
N THR A 101 37.16 34.86 -29.65
CA THR A 101 36.97 34.51 -28.22
C THR A 101 36.01 33.35 -27.97
N GLY A 102 35.27 32.90 -28.98
CA GLY A 102 34.18 31.91 -28.85
C GLY A 102 32.84 32.49 -28.38
N THR A 103 32.78 33.76 -27.98
CA THR A 103 31.58 34.45 -27.50
C THR A 103 31.61 35.94 -27.87
N TYR A 104 30.65 36.75 -27.39
CA TYR A 104 30.63 38.20 -27.63
C TYR A 104 30.00 38.96 -26.46
N ILE A 105 30.23 40.27 -26.40
CA ILE A 105 29.73 41.12 -25.32
C ILE A 105 28.51 41.91 -25.80
N LEU A 106 27.33 41.60 -25.22
CA LEU A 106 26.10 42.38 -25.39
C LEU A 106 26.28 43.81 -24.86
N THR A 107 25.80 44.82 -25.59
CA THR A 107 25.69 46.19 -25.05
C THR A 107 24.63 46.25 -23.94
N LYS A 108 24.70 47.25 -23.04
CA LYS A 108 23.70 47.38 -21.94
C LYS A 108 22.27 47.53 -22.46
N SER A 109 22.08 48.13 -23.64
CA SER A 109 20.78 48.26 -24.30
C SER A 109 20.32 46.97 -24.98
N GLU A 110 21.22 46.22 -25.64
CA GLU A 110 20.92 44.85 -26.12
C GLU A 110 20.52 43.92 -24.97
N LEU A 111 21.22 44.00 -23.83
CA LEU A 111 20.94 43.19 -22.65
C LEU A 111 19.58 43.53 -22.01
N LEU A 112 19.25 44.81 -21.86
CA LEU A 112 17.95 45.26 -21.35
C LEU A 112 16.80 44.84 -22.29
N PHE A 113 16.99 44.97 -23.61
CA PHE A 113 16.04 44.49 -24.60
C PHE A 113 15.86 42.97 -24.48
N GLY A 114 16.96 42.23 -24.36
CA GLY A 114 16.97 40.78 -24.22
C GLY A 114 16.22 40.28 -22.99
N ALA A 115 16.46 40.89 -21.82
CA ALA A 115 15.79 40.53 -20.56
C ALA A 115 14.28 40.79 -20.62
N LYS A 116 13.87 41.95 -21.17
CA LYS A 116 12.46 42.28 -21.41
C LYS A 116 11.79 41.28 -22.36
N GLN A 117 12.47 40.89 -23.44
CA GLN A 117 11.97 39.92 -24.40
C GLN A 117 11.92 38.49 -23.80
N ALA A 118 12.87 38.10 -22.94
CA ALA A 118 12.81 36.84 -22.21
C ALA A 118 11.58 36.75 -21.28
N TRP A 119 11.28 37.81 -20.53
CA TRP A 119 10.05 37.88 -19.73
C TRP A 119 8.80 37.82 -20.62
N ARG A 120 8.76 38.59 -21.71
CA ARG A 120 7.68 38.58 -22.71
C ARG A 120 7.48 37.20 -23.39
N ASN A 121 8.53 36.38 -23.47
CA ASN A 121 8.51 35.02 -24.01
C ASN A 121 8.22 33.93 -22.98
N SER A 122 8.16 34.26 -21.68
CA SER A 122 8.03 33.29 -20.58
C SER A 122 6.61 32.72 -20.49
N ALA A 123 6.38 31.59 -21.17
CA ALA A 123 5.05 30.99 -21.37
C ALA A 123 4.23 30.73 -20.08
N ARG A 124 4.91 30.54 -18.94
CA ARG A 124 4.30 30.25 -17.62
C ARG A 124 4.00 31.50 -16.77
N CYS A 125 4.30 32.70 -17.26
CA CYS A 125 4.12 33.93 -16.48
C CYS A 125 2.80 34.64 -16.82
N ILE A 126 1.91 34.77 -15.82
CA ILE A 126 0.64 35.51 -15.92
C ILE A 126 0.84 37.04 -15.88
N GLY A 127 1.86 37.53 -15.15
CA GLY A 127 2.15 38.97 -14.98
C GLY A 127 2.69 39.72 -16.22
N ARG A 128 2.78 39.06 -17.39
CA ARG A 128 3.49 39.57 -18.58
C ARG A 128 2.96 40.87 -19.17
N ILE A 129 1.79 41.39 -18.77
CA ILE A 129 1.35 42.73 -19.20
C ILE A 129 2.38 43.83 -18.84
N GLN A 130 3.18 43.62 -17.79
CA GLN A 130 4.21 44.56 -17.33
C GLN A 130 5.58 44.38 -18.02
N TRP A 131 5.73 43.49 -19.03
CA TRP A 131 7.04 43.06 -19.57
C TRP A 131 8.02 44.17 -19.95
N ASN A 132 7.53 45.35 -20.34
CA ASN A 132 8.35 46.50 -20.72
C ASN A 132 8.81 47.37 -19.52
N LYS A 133 8.29 47.14 -18.31
CA LYS A 133 8.64 47.85 -17.06
C LYS A 133 9.59 47.01 -16.20
N LEU A 134 10.75 46.67 -16.76
CA LEU A 134 11.82 45.93 -16.08
C LEU A 134 13.04 46.84 -15.88
N HIS A 135 13.53 46.94 -14.64
CA HIS A 135 14.82 47.56 -14.32
C HIS A 135 15.97 46.56 -14.49
N LEU A 136 17.16 47.00 -14.92
CA LEU A 136 18.34 46.14 -15.11
C LEU A 136 19.53 46.64 -14.29
N PHE A 137 19.96 45.83 -13.33
CA PHE A 137 21.28 45.91 -12.72
C PHE A 137 22.27 45.11 -13.58
N ASP A 138 23.19 45.81 -14.25
CA ASP A 138 24.21 45.22 -15.11
C ASP A 138 25.47 44.91 -14.30
N CYS A 139 25.50 43.72 -13.70
CA CYS A 139 26.53 43.24 -12.77
C CYS A 139 27.52 42.28 -13.45
N ARG A 140 27.65 42.32 -14.77
CA ARG A 140 28.60 41.49 -15.55
C ARG A 140 30.09 41.80 -15.31
N HIS A 141 30.37 42.81 -14.49
CA HIS A 141 31.70 43.21 -14.04
C HIS A 141 32.07 42.64 -12.66
N VAL A 142 31.11 42.01 -11.95
CA VAL A 142 31.31 41.39 -10.63
C VAL A 142 32.26 40.19 -10.74
N THR A 143 33.15 40.02 -9.75
CA THR A 143 34.18 38.98 -9.75
C THR A 143 34.09 38.02 -8.56
N THR A 144 33.60 38.51 -7.42
CA THR A 144 33.52 37.79 -6.14
C THR A 144 32.08 37.50 -5.71
N SER A 145 31.93 36.52 -4.82
CA SER A 145 30.67 36.19 -4.16
C SER A 145 30.17 37.28 -3.20
N GLN A 146 31.06 38.13 -2.67
CA GLN A 146 30.69 39.32 -1.88
C GLN A 146 30.03 40.39 -2.76
N GLU A 147 30.67 40.75 -3.88
CA GLU A 147 30.12 41.70 -4.85
C GLU A 147 28.76 41.23 -5.42
N MET A 148 28.54 39.90 -5.53
CA MET A 148 27.22 39.35 -5.83
C MET A 148 26.21 39.65 -4.72
N PHE A 149 26.57 39.42 -3.45
CA PHE A 149 25.70 39.69 -2.31
C PHE A 149 25.31 41.16 -2.20
N ASP A 150 26.27 42.08 -2.35
CA ASP A 150 26.05 43.53 -2.26
C ASP A 150 25.10 44.00 -3.38
N ALA A 151 25.25 43.46 -4.59
CA ALA A 151 24.35 43.69 -5.72
C ALA A 151 22.94 43.10 -5.50
N LEU A 152 22.80 42.00 -4.75
CA LEU A 152 21.51 41.41 -4.40
C LEU A 152 20.81 42.14 -3.26
N CYS A 153 21.55 42.64 -2.27
CA CYS A 153 21.02 43.56 -1.27
C CYS A 153 20.47 44.83 -1.94
N THR A 154 21.22 45.38 -2.90
CA THR A 154 20.79 46.53 -3.73
C THR A 154 19.53 46.20 -4.54
N HIS A 155 19.45 45.00 -5.14
CA HIS A 155 18.25 44.53 -5.84
C HIS A 155 17.04 44.44 -4.89
N ILE A 156 17.17 43.77 -3.75
CA ILE A 156 16.08 43.60 -2.78
C ILE A 156 15.61 44.96 -2.27
N GLN A 157 16.51 45.86 -1.89
CA GLN A 157 16.16 47.22 -1.46
C GLN A 157 15.41 47.99 -2.55
N PHE A 158 15.90 47.95 -3.80
CA PHE A 158 15.23 48.61 -4.93
C PHE A 158 13.86 48.00 -5.23
N SER A 159 13.74 46.68 -5.22
CA SER A 159 12.52 46.00 -5.63
C SER A 159 11.45 46.00 -4.54
N THR A 160 11.83 45.93 -3.26
CA THR A 160 10.92 46.02 -2.11
C THR A 160 10.30 47.41 -1.97
N ASN A 161 11.06 48.50 -2.12
CA ASN A 161 10.55 49.88 -2.25
C ASN A 161 9.42 50.25 -1.27
N ASN A 162 9.60 49.91 0.02
CA ASN A 162 8.62 50.11 1.11
C ASN A 162 7.21 49.56 0.81
N GLY A 163 7.11 48.42 0.11
CA GLY A 163 5.85 47.74 -0.25
C GLY A 163 5.33 48.04 -1.65
N ASN A 164 5.78 49.13 -2.29
CA ASN A 164 5.42 49.49 -3.66
C ASN A 164 6.33 48.76 -4.66
N ILE A 165 6.12 47.44 -4.80
CA ILE A 165 7.06 46.50 -5.41
C ILE A 165 7.39 46.86 -6.86
N ARG A 166 8.69 46.90 -7.20
CA ARG A 166 9.21 47.22 -8.54
C ARG A 166 9.87 45.99 -9.17
N SER A 167 9.57 45.69 -10.44
CA SER A 167 10.23 44.60 -11.18
C SER A 167 11.65 44.98 -11.62
N ALA A 168 12.63 44.20 -11.19
CA ALA A 168 14.02 44.29 -11.60
C ALA A 168 14.59 42.92 -12.00
N ILE A 169 15.74 42.96 -12.67
CA ILE A 169 16.65 41.83 -12.90
C ILE A 169 18.08 42.28 -12.60
N THR A 170 18.86 41.42 -11.93
CA THR A 170 20.32 41.56 -11.81
C THR A 170 20.98 40.51 -12.68
N VAL A 171 21.86 40.91 -13.60
CA VAL A 171 22.57 39.99 -14.50
C VAL A 171 24.05 39.97 -14.14
N PHE A 172 24.54 38.83 -13.65
CA PHE A 172 25.94 38.57 -13.33
C PHE A 172 26.75 38.14 -14.59
N PRO A 173 28.07 37.87 -14.50
CA PRO A 173 28.86 37.49 -15.68
C PRO A 173 28.30 36.27 -16.42
N PRO A 174 28.47 36.21 -17.76
CA PRO A 174 28.05 35.07 -18.55
C PRO A 174 28.93 33.83 -18.30
N ARG A 175 28.41 32.66 -18.66
CA ARG A 175 29.19 31.42 -18.74
C ARG A 175 30.31 31.57 -19.79
N THR A 176 31.49 31.04 -19.47
CA THR A 176 32.67 31.06 -20.34
C THR A 176 33.18 29.65 -20.66
N SER A 177 33.57 28.90 -19.62
CA SER A 177 34.05 27.52 -19.74
C SER A 177 33.64 26.70 -18.51
N SER A 178 33.63 25.37 -18.66
CA SER A 178 33.09 24.46 -17.64
C SER A 178 33.82 24.59 -16.29
N HIS A 179 33.07 24.32 -15.21
CA HIS A 179 33.51 24.40 -13.80
C HIS A 179 33.62 25.82 -13.18
N SER A 180 33.20 26.89 -13.85
CA SER A 180 33.35 28.28 -13.36
C SER A 180 32.10 29.18 -13.52
N ASP A 181 30.89 28.64 -13.31
CA ASP A 181 29.64 29.42 -13.35
C ASP A 181 29.46 30.31 -12.11
N PHE A 182 29.07 31.57 -12.33
CA PHE A 182 28.42 32.39 -11.30
C PHE A 182 27.01 31.82 -11.02
N ARG A 183 26.71 31.47 -9.76
CA ARG A 183 25.42 30.88 -9.38
C ARG A 183 24.90 31.50 -8.07
N VAL A 184 23.63 31.89 -8.06
CA VAL A 184 22.81 31.91 -6.84
C VAL A 184 22.27 30.49 -6.69
N TRP A 185 22.47 29.85 -5.54
CA TRP A 185 22.03 28.48 -5.33
C TRP A 185 20.55 28.43 -4.91
N ASN A 186 20.10 29.41 -4.14
CA ASN A 186 18.71 29.53 -3.69
C ASN A 186 17.73 29.59 -4.89
N PRO A 187 16.60 28.88 -4.86
CA PRO A 187 15.56 28.97 -5.91
C PRO A 187 14.95 30.38 -6.02
N GLN A 188 14.82 31.06 -4.87
CA GLN A 188 14.37 32.45 -4.71
C GLN A 188 15.34 33.21 -3.80
N LEU A 189 15.42 34.54 -3.92
CA LEU A 189 16.28 35.36 -3.05
C LEU A 189 15.76 35.43 -1.60
N LEU A 190 14.44 35.30 -1.41
CA LEU A 190 13.79 35.20 -0.11
C LEU A 190 13.08 33.84 -0.05
N SER A 191 13.26 33.12 1.04
CA SER A 191 12.60 31.83 1.33
C SER A 191 12.78 31.51 2.81
N TYR A 192 11.79 30.82 3.40
CA TYR A 192 11.90 30.33 4.77
C TYR A 192 12.63 28.98 4.84
N ALA A 193 13.37 28.76 5.92
CA ALA A 193 14.05 27.51 6.21
C ALA A 193 13.06 26.37 6.49
N GLY A 194 13.52 25.13 6.34
CA GLY A 194 12.78 23.91 6.69
C GLY A 194 13.66 22.98 7.53
N TYR A 195 13.31 22.79 8.79
CA TYR A 195 14.06 21.96 9.73
C TYR A 195 13.34 20.63 9.95
N LYS A 196 14.03 19.51 9.71
CA LYS A 196 13.49 18.18 9.98
C LYS A 196 13.91 17.69 11.36
N ASN A 197 12.94 17.40 12.21
CA ASN A 197 13.14 16.90 13.57
C ASN A 197 13.42 15.39 13.59
N ALA A 198 13.91 14.89 14.74
CA ALA A 198 14.26 13.48 14.94
C ALA A 198 13.04 12.54 14.95
N ASP A 199 11.85 13.06 15.27
CA ASP A 199 10.56 12.36 15.20
C ASP A 199 9.97 12.33 13.77
N GLY A 200 10.64 12.96 12.79
CA GLY A 200 10.17 13.08 11.42
C GLY A 200 9.27 14.28 11.14
N SER A 201 8.87 15.06 12.16
CA SER A 201 8.14 16.32 11.98
C SER A 201 9.02 17.39 11.33
N ILE A 202 8.40 18.45 10.79
CA ILE A 202 9.10 19.54 10.11
C ILE A 202 8.64 20.89 10.69
N ILE A 203 9.59 21.78 10.96
CA ILE A 203 9.36 23.17 11.36
C ILE A 203 9.78 24.08 10.19
N GLY A 204 8.96 25.08 9.87
CA GLY A 204 9.19 25.97 8.72
C GLY A 204 8.62 25.39 7.44
N ASP A 205 9.31 25.59 6.32
CA ASP A 205 8.83 25.22 4.98
C ASP A 205 9.41 23.87 4.49
N PRO A 206 8.60 22.80 4.40
CA PRO A 206 9.07 21.47 3.98
C PRO A 206 9.75 21.41 2.61
N ILE A 207 9.45 22.33 1.68
CA ILE A 207 10.09 22.33 0.35
C ILE A 207 11.59 22.71 0.43
N ASN A 208 11.98 23.43 1.48
CA ASN A 208 13.31 24.00 1.63
C ASN A 208 14.24 23.16 2.53
N VAL A 209 13.82 21.99 3.01
CA VAL A 209 14.66 21.11 3.85
C VAL A 209 15.99 20.76 3.16
N GLU A 210 15.97 20.43 1.86
CA GLU A 210 17.20 20.07 1.12
C GLU A 210 18.23 21.22 1.10
N ILE A 211 17.80 22.47 0.89
CA ILE A 211 18.71 23.63 0.89
C ILE A 211 19.05 24.11 2.31
N THR A 212 18.15 23.92 3.28
CA THR A 212 18.41 24.23 4.69
C THR A 212 19.55 23.35 5.21
N GLU A 213 19.54 22.05 4.90
CA GLU A 213 20.67 21.16 5.18
C GLU A 213 21.98 21.62 4.53
N VAL A 214 21.94 22.19 3.32
CA VAL A 214 23.15 22.73 2.65
C VAL A 214 23.66 23.98 3.37
N CYS A 215 22.76 24.87 3.83
CA CYS A 215 23.13 26.01 4.67
C CYS A 215 23.83 25.54 5.95
N THR A 216 23.25 24.56 6.65
CA THR A 216 23.84 23.97 7.87
C THR A 216 25.19 23.31 7.62
N LYS A 217 25.36 22.60 6.50
CA LYS A 217 26.64 21.99 6.09
C LYS A 217 27.71 23.03 5.71
N LEU A 218 27.31 24.23 5.32
CA LEU A 218 28.20 25.39 5.10
C LEU A 218 28.51 26.18 6.38
N GLY A 219 27.92 25.81 7.53
CA GLY A 219 28.18 26.42 8.83
C GLY A 219 27.14 27.44 9.31
N TRP A 220 26.06 27.68 8.55
CA TRP A 220 24.95 28.51 9.01
C TRP A 220 24.12 27.80 10.10
N GLN A 221 23.65 28.55 11.09
CA GLN A 221 22.70 28.07 12.09
C GLN A 221 21.56 29.09 12.22
N GLY A 222 20.35 28.68 11.90
CA GLY A 222 19.14 29.46 12.14
C GLY A 222 18.54 29.17 13.53
N GLU A 223 17.62 30.04 13.95
CA GLU A 223 16.97 30.01 15.27
C GLU A 223 16.05 28.80 15.50
N GLY A 224 15.67 28.07 14.43
CA GLY A 224 14.80 26.91 14.49
C GLY A 224 13.30 27.26 14.45
N THR A 225 12.92 28.44 13.96
CA THR A 225 11.50 28.88 13.93
C THR A 225 10.80 28.59 12.61
N GLN A 226 9.48 28.71 12.58
CA GLN A 226 8.66 28.53 11.37
C GLN A 226 8.94 29.55 10.23
N TRP A 227 9.67 30.62 10.53
CA TRP A 227 9.79 31.80 9.66
C TRP A 227 11.23 32.33 9.55
N ASP A 228 12.23 31.47 9.77
CA ASP A 228 13.63 31.85 9.62
C ASP A 228 13.96 32.07 8.15
N ILE A 229 14.54 33.22 7.81
CA ILE A 229 14.92 33.54 6.43
C ILE A 229 16.25 32.83 6.11
N LEU A 230 16.27 32.07 5.01
CA LEU A 230 17.49 31.40 4.55
C LEU A 230 18.54 32.42 4.08
N PRO A 231 19.84 32.18 4.36
CA PRO A 231 20.92 32.98 3.80
C PRO A 231 21.04 32.73 2.29
N LEU A 232 21.60 33.71 1.58
CA LEU A 232 21.96 33.55 0.17
C LEU A 232 23.23 32.71 0.05
N ILE A 233 23.13 31.53 -0.55
CA ILE A 233 24.31 30.74 -0.95
C ILE A 233 24.72 31.17 -2.36
N LEU A 234 25.94 31.71 -2.45
CA LEU A 234 26.51 32.30 -3.67
C LEU A 234 27.86 31.64 -4.00
N SER A 235 28.11 31.39 -5.29
CA SER A 235 29.41 30.96 -5.80
C SER A 235 29.79 31.74 -7.06
N SER A 236 31.06 32.13 -7.19
CA SER A 236 31.61 32.81 -8.37
C SER A 236 32.39 31.85 -9.26
N ALA A 237 32.97 32.36 -10.36
CA ALA A 237 33.88 31.59 -11.20
C ALA A 237 35.13 31.05 -10.48
N THR A 238 35.56 31.69 -9.38
CA THR A 238 36.80 31.37 -8.64
C THR A 238 36.55 30.87 -7.22
N GLU A 239 35.40 31.22 -6.64
CA GLU A 239 35.05 30.93 -5.25
C GLU A 239 33.99 29.82 -5.15
N GLY A 240 34.20 28.87 -4.24
CA GLY A 240 33.17 27.88 -3.87
C GLY A 240 31.96 28.52 -3.18
N PRO A 241 30.90 27.76 -2.90
CA PRO A 241 29.73 28.25 -2.19
C PRO A 241 30.10 28.88 -0.84
N LYS A 242 29.62 30.09 -0.61
CA LYS A 242 29.56 30.74 0.70
C LYS A 242 28.12 31.13 0.97
N TYR A 243 27.71 31.09 2.25
CA TYR A 243 26.43 31.65 2.67
C TYR A 243 26.61 33.11 3.10
N TYR A 244 25.56 33.91 2.90
CA TYR A 244 25.50 35.31 3.30
C TYR A 244 24.12 35.60 3.91
N GLU A 245 24.09 36.03 5.16
CA GLU A 245 22.84 36.38 5.86
C GLU A 245 22.30 37.72 5.37
N LEU A 246 21.00 37.78 5.08
CA LEU A 246 20.36 39.00 4.61
C LEU A 246 20.10 39.97 5.77
N PRO A 247 20.43 41.28 5.62
CA PRO A 247 20.08 42.28 6.62
C PRO A 247 18.56 42.34 6.82
N THR A 248 18.12 42.27 8.07
CA THR A 248 16.69 42.09 8.41
C THR A 248 15.82 43.25 7.91
N GLU A 249 16.39 44.45 7.84
CA GLU A 249 15.77 45.67 7.32
C GLU A 249 15.47 45.64 5.81
N LEU A 250 16.08 44.72 5.06
CA LEU A 250 15.77 44.50 3.63
C LEU A 250 14.60 43.51 3.43
N VAL A 251 14.29 42.69 4.44
CA VAL A 251 13.31 41.61 4.35
C VAL A 251 11.94 42.07 4.88
N LEU A 252 11.21 42.80 4.03
CA LEU A 252 9.84 43.18 4.29
C LEU A 252 8.94 41.93 4.45
N GLN A 253 8.39 41.72 5.64
CA GLN A 253 7.44 40.65 5.95
C GLN A 253 6.04 41.22 6.25
N VAL A 254 5.03 40.60 5.65
CA VAL A 254 3.61 40.90 5.83
C VAL A 254 3.04 39.93 6.84
N HIS A 255 2.58 40.44 7.98
CA HIS A 255 1.88 39.62 8.99
C HIS A 255 0.42 39.44 8.56
N LEU A 256 -0.09 38.21 8.58
CA LEU A 256 -1.41 37.91 8.05
C LEU A 256 -2.53 38.02 9.11
N THR A 257 -3.56 38.77 8.76
CA THR A 257 -4.76 39.05 9.55
C THR A 257 -5.99 38.92 8.65
N HIS A 258 -7.10 38.37 9.16
CA HIS A 258 -8.33 38.23 8.39
C HIS A 258 -9.31 39.37 8.70
N PRO A 259 -10.03 39.95 7.72
CA PRO A 259 -10.96 41.06 7.99
C PRO A 259 -12.19 40.65 8.82
N SER A 260 -12.49 39.36 8.91
CA SER A 260 -13.68 38.82 9.61
C SER A 260 -13.36 37.85 10.76
N TYR A 261 -12.08 37.49 10.98
CA TYR A 261 -11.68 36.43 11.91
C TYR A 261 -10.46 36.84 12.75
N ASP A 262 -10.69 37.46 13.90
CA ASP A 262 -9.66 37.93 14.84
C ASP A 262 -8.73 36.81 15.35
N TRP A 263 -9.16 35.55 15.29
CA TRP A 263 -8.33 34.40 15.66
C TRP A 263 -7.24 34.10 14.62
N PHE A 264 -7.37 34.57 13.38
CA PHE A 264 -6.42 34.28 12.30
C PHE A 264 -5.05 34.93 12.59
N GLU A 265 -5.04 36.13 13.17
CA GLU A 265 -3.81 36.83 13.60
C GLU A 265 -3.05 36.04 14.68
N LYS A 266 -3.76 35.26 15.50
CA LYS A 266 -3.18 34.40 16.56
C LYS A 266 -2.45 33.18 16.00
N LEU A 267 -2.59 32.86 14.71
CA LEU A 267 -1.79 31.84 14.04
C LEU A 267 -0.35 32.31 13.76
N GLY A 268 -0.04 33.62 13.90
CA GLY A 268 1.31 34.14 13.74
C GLY A 268 1.88 34.04 12.31
N ILE A 269 1.03 33.80 11.31
CA ILE A 269 1.44 33.59 9.92
C ILE A 269 2.03 34.90 9.35
N ARG A 270 3.20 34.80 8.70
CA ARG A 270 3.85 35.94 8.04
C ARG A 270 4.53 35.52 6.75
N TRP A 271 4.45 36.35 5.70
CA TRP A 271 5.06 36.06 4.40
C TRP A 271 5.91 37.21 3.89
N TYR A 272 7.02 36.92 3.22
CA TYR A 272 7.88 37.96 2.65
C TYR A 272 7.20 38.66 1.45
N GLY A 273 7.37 39.98 1.33
CA GLY A 273 6.63 40.79 0.36
C GLY A 273 7.15 40.74 -1.09
N LEU A 274 8.32 40.13 -1.33
CA LEU A 274 9.04 40.20 -2.60
C LEU A 274 9.30 38.81 -3.21
N PRO A 275 8.55 38.39 -4.26
CA PRO A 275 8.85 37.17 -5.01
C PRO A 275 9.96 37.43 -6.03
N ALA A 276 11.17 37.02 -5.70
CA ALA A 276 12.36 37.17 -6.53
C ALA A 276 12.96 35.79 -6.87
N VAL A 277 12.78 35.33 -8.11
CA VAL A 277 13.30 34.05 -8.61
C VAL A 277 14.78 34.19 -8.93
N SER A 278 15.60 33.26 -8.43
CA SER A 278 17.06 33.26 -8.59
C SER A 278 17.65 31.99 -9.18
N GLY A 279 16.92 30.87 -9.15
CA GLY A 279 17.41 29.58 -9.63
C GLY A 279 17.50 29.41 -11.16
N MET A 280 17.03 30.38 -11.98
CA MET A 280 16.91 30.22 -13.44
C MET A 280 18.13 30.71 -14.23
N LEU A 281 18.33 30.10 -15.41
CA LEU A 281 19.29 30.49 -16.44
C LEU A 281 18.65 31.55 -17.36
N PHE A 282 19.33 32.65 -17.64
CA PHE A 282 18.93 33.61 -18.67
C PHE A 282 19.73 33.39 -19.96
N ASP A 283 19.04 33.20 -21.08
CA ASP A 283 19.62 32.94 -22.39
C ASP A 283 19.30 34.08 -23.36
N CYS A 284 20.33 34.77 -23.84
CA CYS A 284 20.21 35.98 -24.63
C CYS A 284 21.17 35.96 -25.83
N GLY A 285 20.62 35.74 -27.04
CA GLY A 285 21.38 35.87 -28.29
C GLY A 285 22.54 34.88 -28.43
N GLY A 286 22.46 33.71 -27.79
CA GLY A 286 23.54 32.74 -27.77
C GLY A 286 24.39 32.80 -26.49
N VAL A 287 24.32 33.89 -25.72
CA VAL A 287 25.05 34.07 -24.45
C VAL A 287 24.20 33.56 -23.27
N GLU A 288 24.81 32.76 -22.39
CA GLU A 288 24.19 32.16 -21.21
C GLU A 288 24.61 32.89 -19.92
N PHE A 289 23.65 33.21 -19.06
CA PHE A 289 23.84 33.88 -17.78
C PHE A 289 23.27 33.01 -16.63
N PRO A 290 24.08 32.14 -15.98
CA PRO A 290 23.61 31.16 -14.99
C PRO A 290 23.17 31.74 -13.64
N ALA A 291 23.46 33.02 -13.38
CA ALA A 291 22.89 33.81 -12.30
C ALA A 291 22.29 35.10 -12.88
N ALA A 292 20.96 35.12 -13.00
CA ALA A 292 20.21 36.27 -13.51
C ALA A 292 18.92 36.53 -12.70
N PRO A 293 18.98 36.69 -11.37
CA PRO A 293 17.79 36.80 -10.52
C PRO A 293 16.90 37.99 -10.86
N PHE A 294 15.59 37.76 -10.88
CA PHE A 294 14.56 38.72 -11.25
C PHE A 294 13.32 38.63 -10.35
N ASN A 295 12.58 39.73 -10.22
CA ASN A 295 11.38 39.78 -9.37
C ASN A 295 10.12 40.31 -10.08
N GLY A 296 8.99 39.82 -9.60
CA GLY A 296 7.67 40.42 -9.82
C GLY A 296 7.11 41.00 -8.53
N TRP A 297 5.78 41.00 -8.44
CA TRP A 297 5.02 41.06 -7.19
C TRP A 297 4.05 39.87 -7.16
N TYR A 298 3.55 39.51 -5.99
CA TYR A 298 2.76 38.30 -5.81
C TYR A 298 1.37 38.39 -6.46
N MET A 299 0.93 37.27 -7.05
CA MET A 299 -0.48 36.91 -7.15
C MET A 299 -0.91 36.22 -5.85
N SER A 300 -2.06 36.59 -5.28
CA SER A 300 -2.47 36.14 -3.94
C SER A 300 -2.49 34.62 -3.76
N THR A 301 -2.82 33.88 -4.82
CA THR A 301 -2.96 32.42 -4.83
C THR A 301 -1.64 31.67 -4.81
N GLU A 302 -0.50 32.34 -5.09
CA GLU A 302 0.82 31.77 -4.83
C GLU A 302 0.97 31.52 -3.33
N ILE A 303 0.79 32.57 -2.51
CA ILE A 303 0.84 32.47 -1.05
C ILE A 303 -0.34 31.66 -0.52
N GLY A 304 -1.57 32.09 -0.86
CA GLY A 304 -2.79 31.59 -0.24
C GLY A 304 -3.12 30.15 -0.59
N CYS A 305 -2.86 29.71 -1.83
CA CYS A 305 -3.08 28.32 -2.23
C CYS A 305 -1.82 27.46 -2.12
N ARG A 306 -0.66 27.94 -2.61
CA ARG A 306 0.51 27.09 -2.80
C ARG A 306 1.49 27.11 -1.63
N ASP A 307 1.76 28.27 -1.04
CA ASP A 307 2.66 28.34 0.12
C ASP A 307 1.97 27.88 1.41
N LEU A 308 0.74 28.34 1.66
CA LEU A 308 0.01 28.05 2.88
C LEU A 308 -0.80 26.75 2.85
N CYS A 309 -1.34 26.35 1.69
CA CYS A 309 -2.37 25.30 1.62
C CYS A 309 -1.98 24.00 0.88
N ASP A 310 -0.83 23.93 0.22
CA ASP A 310 -0.31 22.66 -0.33
C ASP A 310 0.09 21.72 0.83
N PRO A 311 -0.25 20.41 0.79
CA PRO A 311 0.10 19.46 1.85
C PRO A 311 1.61 19.27 2.07
N GLN A 312 2.43 19.46 1.04
CA GLN A 312 3.90 19.41 1.11
C GLN A 312 4.54 20.78 1.39
N ARG A 313 3.76 21.72 1.93
CA ARG A 313 4.17 23.07 2.36
C ARG A 313 3.63 23.30 3.78
N TYR A 314 3.10 24.48 4.12
CA TYR A 314 2.60 24.76 5.48
C TYR A 314 1.25 24.07 5.82
N ASN A 315 0.54 23.48 4.84
CA ASN A 315 -0.64 22.62 5.03
C ASN A 315 -1.77 23.18 5.95
N MET A 316 -1.99 24.50 5.93
CA MET A 316 -2.85 25.22 6.90
C MET A 316 -4.36 25.02 6.73
N LEU A 317 -4.83 24.29 5.71
CA LEU A 317 -6.26 24.15 5.40
C LEU A 317 -7.10 23.63 6.58
N GLU A 318 -6.61 22.58 7.27
CA GLU A 318 -7.32 21.97 8.40
C GLU A 318 -7.34 22.91 9.61
N THR A 319 -6.20 23.53 9.95
CA THR A 319 -6.07 24.53 11.01
C THR A 319 -7.06 25.69 10.82
N VAL A 320 -7.20 26.20 9.60
CA VAL A 320 -8.13 27.29 9.27
C VAL A 320 -9.58 26.82 9.30
N ALA A 321 -9.90 25.63 8.77
CA ALA A 321 -11.25 25.07 8.81
C ALA A 321 -11.75 24.82 10.24
N VAL A 322 -10.88 24.32 11.13
CA VAL A 322 -11.16 24.16 12.56
C VAL A 322 -11.36 25.52 13.24
N GLY A 323 -10.54 26.53 12.91
CA GLY A 323 -10.73 27.91 13.39
C GLY A 323 -12.05 28.54 12.92
N MET A 324 -12.53 28.17 11.74
CA MET A 324 -13.86 28.54 11.22
C MET A 324 -15.02 27.73 11.83
N GLY A 325 -14.75 26.77 12.72
CA GLY A 325 -15.76 25.90 13.32
C GLY A 325 -16.36 24.86 12.35
N MET A 326 -15.62 24.46 11.32
CA MET A 326 -16.07 23.48 10.34
C MET A 326 -15.74 22.03 10.74
N ASP A 327 -16.65 21.12 10.42
CA ASP A 327 -16.41 19.68 10.48
C ASP A 327 -15.43 19.25 9.36
N THR A 328 -14.21 18.85 9.73
CA THR A 328 -13.20 18.40 8.76
C THR A 328 -13.32 16.92 8.39
N SER A 329 -14.15 16.14 9.09
CA SER A 329 -14.25 14.68 8.93
C SER A 329 -14.86 14.24 7.58
N THR A 330 -15.64 15.10 6.94
CA THR A 330 -16.34 14.81 5.68
C THR A 330 -16.03 15.86 4.60
N SER A 331 -15.65 15.41 3.41
CA SER A 331 -15.44 16.30 2.26
C SER A 331 -16.73 16.85 1.65
N VAL A 332 -17.90 16.32 2.03
CA VAL A 332 -19.20 16.67 1.42
C VAL A 332 -19.64 18.10 1.72
N ASN A 333 -19.16 18.70 2.81
CA ASN A 333 -19.49 20.07 3.22
C ASN A 333 -18.61 21.17 2.58
N LEU A 334 -17.65 20.78 1.75
CA LEU A 334 -16.67 21.61 1.05
C LEU A 334 -15.83 22.50 1.99
N TRP A 335 -15.40 21.96 3.14
CA TRP A 335 -14.57 22.71 4.11
C TRP A 335 -13.23 23.18 3.54
N LYS A 336 -12.58 22.37 2.69
CA LYS A 336 -11.31 22.74 2.05
C LYS A 336 -11.48 23.95 1.14
N ASP A 337 -12.51 23.94 0.31
CA ASP A 337 -12.83 25.02 -0.64
C ASP A 337 -13.11 26.34 0.09
N LYS A 338 -13.85 26.30 1.20
CA LYS A 338 -14.13 27.48 2.03
C LYS A 338 -12.87 28.00 2.74
N ALA A 339 -12.12 27.13 3.42
CA ALA A 339 -10.88 27.53 4.08
C ALA A 339 -9.86 28.12 3.09
N LEU A 340 -9.75 27.56 1.88
CA LEU A 340 -8.88 28.06 0.81
C LEU A 340 -9.28 29.48 0.35
N VAL A 341 -10.58 29.80 0.32
CA VAL A 341 -11.09 31.14 0.02
C VAL A 341 -10.72 32.12 1.14
N GLU A 342 -11.01 31.80 2.40
CA GLU A 342 -10.72 32.70 3.53
C GLU A 342 -9.21 32.93 3.73
N VAL A 343 -8.34 31.93 3.46
CA VAL A 343 -6.87 32.14 3.43
C VAL A 343 -6.46 33.14 2.35
N ASN A 344 -7.06 33.06 1.15
CA ASN A 344 -6.76 34.03 0.09
C ASN A 344 -7.28 35.44 0.43
N ILE A 345 -8.44 35.54 1.08
CA ILE A 345 -8.94 36.81 1.62
C ILE A 345 -7.96 37.37 2.67
N ALA A 346 -7.45 36.55 3.58
CA ALA A 346 -6.43 36.95 4.56
C ALA A 346 -5.17 37.52 3.89
N VAL A 347 -4.64 36.85 2.87
CA VAL A 347 -3.46 37.30 2.11
C VAL A 347 -3.72 38.66 1.46
N ILE A 348 -4.81 38.79 0.68
CA ILE A 348 -5.13 40.03 -0.04
C ILE A 348 -5.32 41.20 0.93
N HIS A 349 -6.15 41.01 1.97
CA HIS A 349 -6.40 42.00 3.01
C HIS A 349 -5.11 42.44 3.70
N SER A 350 -4.24 41.51 4.08
CA SER A 350 -3.05 41.81 4.87
C SER A 350 -2.00 42.59 4.09
N PHE A 351 -1.76 42.20 2.83
CA PHE A 351 -0.87 42.94 1.93
C PHE A 351 -1.39 44.35 1.69
N GLN A 352 -2.69 44.52 1.39
CA GLN A 352 -3.31 45.83 1.20
C GLN A 352 -3.25 46.70 2.47
N LYS A 353 -3.57 46.14 3.64
CA LYS A 353 -3.51 46.78 4.97
C LYS A 353 -2.11 47.27 5.34
N GLN A 354 -1.07 46.59 4.86
CA GLN A 354 0.35 46.95 5.07
C GLN A 354 0.96 47.74 3.89
N GLY A 355 0.17 48.12 2.88
CA GLY A 355 0.64 48.91 1.72
C GLY A 355 1.54 48.14 0.74
N VAL A 356 1.50 46.81 0.78
CA VAL A 356 2.36 45.92 0.01
C VAL A 356 1.65 45.45 -1.26
N THR A 357 2.37 45.48 -2.38
CA THR A 357 1.79 45.21 -3.71
C THR A 357 1.49 43.72 -3.89
N VAL A 358 0.19 43.41 -4.06
CA VAL A 358 -0.33 42.09 -4.43
C VAL A 358 -1.41 42.26 -5.51
N VAL A 359 -1.64 41.23 -6.32
CA VAL A 359 -2.77 41.17 -7.26
C VAL A 359 -3.61 39.91 -7.00
N ASP A 360 -4.93 40.01 -7.10
CA ASP A 360 -5.80 38.83 -7.03
C ASP A 360 -5.79 38.05 -8.36
N HIS A 361 -6.22 36.79 -8.33
CA HIS A 361 -6.16 35.90 -9.49
C HIS A 361 -7.18 36.20 -10.60
N HIS A 362 -8.28 36.90 -10.31
CA HIS A 362 -9.23 37.35 -11.35
C HIS A 362 -8.64 38.54 -12.11
N THR A 363 -8.13 39.56 -11.39
CA THR A 363 -7.44 40.71 -11.97
C THR A 363 -6.19 40.30 -12.74
N ALA A 364 -5.39 39.35 -12.23
CA ALA A 364 -4.23 38.81 -12.95
C ALA A 364 -4.65 38.13 -14.26
N SER A 365 -5.71 37.31 -14.24
CA SER A 365 -6.26 36.63 -15.42
C SER A 365 -6.80 37.62 -16.46
N SER A 366 -7.58 38.63 -16.05
CA SER A 366 -8.10 39.67 -16.95
C SER A 366 -6.98 40.50 -17.59
N ASN A 367 -5.94 40.83 -16.83
CA ASN A 367 -4.74 41.50 -17.35
C ASN A 367 -3.96 40.60 -18.33
N PHE A 368 -3.87 39.29 -18.07
CA PHE A 368 -3.24 38.35 -19.00
C PHE A 368 -3.99 38.25 -20.32
N MET A 369 -5.32 38.16 -20.29
CA MET A 369 -6.14 38.19 -21.51
C MET A 369 -5.87 39.46 -22.33
N LYS A 370 -5.79 40.62 -21.67
CA LYS A 370 -5.50 41.88 -22.37
C LYS A 370 -4.06 41.96 -22.88
N HIS A 371 -3.10 41.28 -22.23
CA HIS A 371 -1.76 41.08 -22.78
C HIS A 371 -1.81 40.19 -24.04
N MET A 372 -2.52 39.06 -23.98
CA MET A 372 -2.62 38.09 -25.09
C MET A 372 -3.25 38.71 -26.35
N GLU A 373 -4.33 39.49 -26.22
CA GLU A 373 -4.89 40.30 -27.31
C GLU A 373 -3.84 41.23 -27.96
N ASN A 374 -3.07 41.92 -27.13
CA ASN A 374 -2.05 42.87 -27.59
C ASN A 374 -0.92 42.17 -28.32
N GLU A 375 -0.45 41.02 -27.82
CA GLU A 375 0.61 40.23 -28.43
C GLU A 375 0.16 39.60 -29.76
N GLN A 376 -1.07 39.08 -29.81
CA GLN A 376 -1.70 38.61 -31.04
C GLN A 376 -1.78 39.73 -32.10
N ARG A 377 -2.11 40.97 -31.69
CA ARG A 377 -2.15 42.15 -32.58
C ARG A 377 -0.75 42.64 -33.00
N LEU A 378 0.24 42.61 -32.11
CA LEU A 378 1.56 43.22 -32.33
C LEU A 378 2.58 42.28 -33.00
N ARG A 379 2.53 40.97 -32.71
CA ARG A 379 3.47 39.98 -33.26
C ARG A 379 2.81 38.68 -33.74
N GLY A 380 1.48 38.63 -33.83
CA GLY A 380 0.76 37.51 -34.42
C GLY A 380 0.73 36.24 -33.58
N GLY A 381 0.94 36.33 -32.26
CA GLY A 381 0.86 35.19 -31.35
C GLY A 381 1.35 35.49 -29.95
N CYS A 382 1.12 34.57 -29.02
CA CYS A 382 1.57 34.66 -27.63
C CYS A 382 1.85 33.26 -27.08
N PRO A 383 3.12 32.88 -26.79
CA PRO A 383 3.41 31.59 -26.19
C PRO A 383 2.83 31.53 -24.78
N ALA A 384 2.02 30.53 -24.48
CA ALA A 384 1.37 30.39 -23.18
C ALA A 384 1.19 28.90 -22.78
N ASP A 385 1.49 28.61 -21.52
CA ASP A 385 1.33 27.29 -20.91
C ASP A 385 0.08 27.31 -20.01
N TRP A 386 -1.05 26.84 -20.54
CA TRP A 386 -2.37 26.91 -19.88
C TRP A 386 -2.36 26.29 -18.48
N VAL A 387 -1.55 25.25 -18.25
CA VAL A 387 -1.41 24.55 -16.96
C VAL A 387 -0.81 25.45 -15.87
N TRP A 388 -0.08 26.50 -16.27
CA TRP A 388 0.51 27.49 -15.36
C TRP A 388 -0.19 28.86 -15.38
N ILE A 389 -0.93 29.19 -16.44
CA ILE A 389 -1.66 30.45 -16.55
C ILE A 389 -3.02 30.39 -15.83
N VAL A 390 -3.68 29.22 -15.78
CA VAL A 390 -4.90 29.05 -14.98
C VAL A 390 -4.57 29.04 -13.48
N PRO A 391 -5.19 29.89 -12.64
CA PRO A 391 -4.92 29.92 -11.20
C PRO A 391 -5.28 28.61 -10.47
N PRO A 392 -4.60 28.28 -9.36
CA PRO A 392 -4.78 27.00 -8.64
C PRO A 392 -6.08 26.90 -7.83
N MET A 393 -6.89 27.96 -7.79
CA MET A 393 -8.27 27.95 -7.32
C MET A 393 -9.16 28.69 -8.34
N SER A 394 -10.47 28.50 -8.27
CA SER A 394 -11.44 29.28 -9.05
C SER A 394 -11.26 29.23 -10.58
N GLY A 395 -10.56 28.23 -11.11
CA GLY A 395 -10.08 28.22 -12.52
C GLY A 395 -11.13 28.60 -13.56
N SER A 396 -12.26 27.90 -13.62
CA SER A 396 -13.32 28.13 -14.62
C SER A 396 -14.14 29.42 -14.43
N ILE A 397 -13.94 30.16 -13.34
CA ILE A 397 -14.46 31.52 -13.15
C ILE A 397 -13.37 32.59 -13.35
N THR A 398 -12.34 32.24 -14.13
CA THR A 398 -11.36 33.17 -14.70
C THR A 398 -11.35 33.04 -16.23
N PRO A 399 -11.20 34.14 -16.99
CA PRO A 399 -11.33 34.12 -18.46
C PRO A 399 -10.20 33.37 -19.17
N VAL A 400 -9.07 33.13 -18.48
CA VAL A 400 -7.94 32.35 -19.01
C VAL A 400 -8.23 30.86 -19.14
N PHE A 401 -9.16 30.31 -18.34
CA PHE A 401 -9.56 28.91 -18.45
C PHE A 401 -10.26 28.64 -19.79
N HIS A 402 -11.09 29.57 -20.27
CA HIS A 402 -11.86 29.44 -21.50
C HIS A 402 -11.06 29.75 -22.77
N GLN A 403 -9.78 30.12 -22.64
CA GLN A 403 -8.91 30.50 -23.75
C GLN A 403 -8.00 29.32 -24.16
N GLU A 404 -8.08 28.88 -25.42
CA GLU A 404 -7.08 27.98 -26.00
C GLU A 404 -5.72 28.67 -26.10
N MET A 405 -4.64 27.98 -25.76
CA MET A 405 -3.29 28.53 -25.69
C MET A 405 -2.28 27.64 -26.42
N ALA A 406 -1.43 28.25 -27.25
CA ALA A 406 -0.34 27.55 -27.91
C ALA A 406 0.93 27.63 -27.05
N MET A 407 1.39 26.48 -26.54
CA MET A 407 2.66 26.35 -25.85
C MET A 407 3.81 26.16 -26.85
N TYR A 408 4.70 27.13 -26.94
CA TYR A 408 5.96 27.03 -27.67
C TYR A 408 7.04 27.91 -27.01
N HIS A 409 8.30 27.69 -27.36
CA HIS A 409 9.43 28.44 -26.80
C HIS A 409 10.04 29.37 -27.85
N LEU A 410 10.43 30.56 -27.40
CA LEU A 410 11.15 31.56 -28.19
C LEU A 410 12.44 31.94 -27.45
N LYS A 411 13.41 32.52 -28.16
CA LYS A 411 14.62 33.14 -27.59
C LYS A 411 14.57 34.66 -27.80
N PRO A 412 15.09 35.50 -26.87
CA PRO A 412 15.63 35.18 -25.53
C PRO A 412 14.61 34.50 -24.59
N SER A 413 15.11 33.83 -23.55
CA SER A 413 14.27 33.11 -22.57
C SER A 413 14.90 33.05 -21.18
N PHE A 414 14.07 32.75 -20.18
CA PHE A 414 14.51 32.14 -18.94
C PHE A 414 14.24 30.64 -19.02
N ASP A 415 15.26 29.82 -18.74
CA ASP A 415 15.19 28.36 -18.74
C ASP A 415 15.55 27.82 -17.35
N TYR A 416 15.05 26.62 -17.02
CA TYR A 416 15.46 25.92 -15.80
C TYR A 416 16.88 25.36 -15.95
N GLN A 417 17.59 25.24 -14.84
CA GLN A 417 18.91 24.63 -14.71
C GLN A 417 18.95 23.75 -13.46
N GLU A 418 19.83 22.76 -13.41
CA GLU A 418 19.95 21.85 -12.26
C GLU A 418 20.48 22.58 -11.01
N SER A 419 19.99 22.16 -9.82
CA SER A 419 20.39 22.70 -8.52
C SER A 419 21.91 22.66 -8.37
N ALA A 420 22.52 23.80 -8.02
CA ALA A 420 23.98 23.94 -8.03
C ALA A 420 24.68 22.91 -7.12
N TRP A 421 24.13 22.59 -5.95
CA TRP A 421 24.70 21.60 -5.03
C TRP A 421 24.73 20.16 -5.58
N LYS A 422 23.92 19.83 -6.60
CA LYS A 422 23.87 18.51 -7.26
C LYS A 422 24.94 18.35 -8.34
N THR A 423 25.47 19.48 -8.84
CA THR A 423 26.45 19.54 -9.93
C THR A 423 27.81 20.15 -9.52
N HIS A 424 27.89 20.77 -8.34
CA HIS A 424 29.12 21.39 -7.83
C HIS A 424 30.17 20.35 -7.40
N PRO A 425 31.43 20.44 -7.87
CA PRO A 425 32.51 19.56 -7.45
C PRO A 425 33.04 19.99 -6.07
N TRP A 426 32.43 19.45 -5.00
CA TRP A 426 32.86 19.66 -3.62
C TRP A 426 34.34 19.27 -3.42
N LYS A 427 35.12 20.17 -2.81
CA LYS A 427 36.58 20.01 -2.61
C LYS A 427 36.90 19.14 -1.39
N GLU A 428 36.62 17.84 -1.48
CA GLU A 428 37.03 16.88 -0.44
C GLU A 428 38.57 16.73 -0.33
N HIS A 429 39.03 16.27 0.83
CA HIS A 429 40.43 16.29 1.27
C HIS A 429 41.43 15.66 0.29
N VAL A 430 42.26 16.48 -0.36
CA VAL A 430 43.39 16.05 -1.19
C VAL A 430 44.60 15.65 -0.31
N GLN A 431 44.47 14.56 0.44
CA GLN A 431 45.58 13.92 1.18
C GLN A 431 45.58 12.38 1.09
N SER A 432 45.52 11.84 -0.13
CA SER A 432 46.29 10.65 -0.54
C SER A 432 46.09 10.37 -2.04
N GLY A 433 47.11 9.83 -2.70
CA GLY A 433 47.15 9.75 -4.16
C GLY A 433 46.36 8.57 -4.76
N LYS A 434 45.93 8.76 -6.02
CA LYS A 434 45.31 7.79 -6.94
C LYS A 434 43.85 7.38 -6.64
N VAL A 435 42.92 8.19 -7.14
CA VAL A 435 41.63 7.70 -7.65
C VAL A 435 41.55 8.02 -9.13
N SER A 436 41.49 6.99 -9.99
CA SER A 436 40.98 7.15 -11.34
C SER A 436 39.49 6.85 -11.33
N VAL A 437 38.69 7.65 -12.03
CA VAL A 437 37.23 7.46 -12.08
C VAL A 437 36.91 6.27 -12.99
N LYS A 438 36.91 5.07 -12.39
CA LYS A 438 36.17 3.91 -12.91
C LYS A 438 34.98 3.67 -11.99
N CYS A 439 33.79 3.62 -12.56
CA CYS A 439 32.59 3.18 -11.86
C CYS A 439 32.84 1.79 -11.23
N LYS A 440 32.71 1.69 -9.91
CA LYS A 440 33.00 0.46 -9.17
C LYS A 440 31.92 -0.57 -9.47
N LYS A 441 32.18 -1.48 -10.41
CA LYS A 441 31.44 -2.76 -10.50
C LYS A 441 31.63 -3.52 -9.19
N PHE A 442 30.61 -3.47 -8.33
CA PHE A 442 30.57 -4.21 -7.07
C PHE A 442 30.82 -5.70 -7.33
N HIS A 443 31.76 -6.30 -6.62
CA HIS A 443 31.97 -7.74 -6.73
C HIS A 443 30.85 -8.49 -6.01
N PHE A 444 30.43 -9.64 -6.55
CA PHE A 444 29.42 -10.52 -5.96
C PHE A 444 29.67 -10.78 -4.46
N LYS A 445 30.93 -10.99 -4.06
CA LYS A 445 31.36 -11.21 -2.67
C LYS A 445 31.19 -10.00 -1.74
N GLN A 446 31.05 -8.79 -2.29
CA GLN A 446 30.68 -7.57 -1.55
C GLN A 446 29.16 -7.40 -1.48
N ILE A 447 28.45 -7.65 -2.58
CA ILE A 447 26.97 -7.64 -2.61
C ILE A 447 26.42 -8.69 -1.63
N ALA A 448 26.88 -9.93 -1.69
CA ALA A 448 26.49 -11.01 -0.79
C ALA A 448 26.80 -10.69 0.68
N ARG A 449 27.88 -9.95 0.98
CA ARG A 449 28.17 -9.47 2.34
C ARG A 449 27.21 -8.36 2.78
N ALA A 450 26.91 -7.40 1.90
CA ALA A 450 25.93 -6.35 2.18
C ALA A 450 24.53 -6.94 2.40
N VAL A 451 24.09 -7.85 1.52
CA VAL A 451 22.81 -8.58 1.65
C VAL A 451 22.79 -9.43 2.91
N CYS A 452 23.82 -10.21 3.22
CA CYS A 452 23.83 -11.00 4.46
C CYS A 452 23.82 -10.10 5.72
N LEU A 453 24.43 -8.92 5.66
CA LEU A 453 24.38 -7.93 6.74
C LEU A 453 22.99 -7.29 6.87
N THR A 454 22.37 -6.84 5.77
CA THR A 454 21.02 -6.28 5.80
C THR A 454 19.97 -7.33 6.14
N THR A 455 20.08 -8.58 5.69
CA THR A 455 19.22 -9.70 6.13
C THR A 455 19.40 -9.98 7.62
N ARG A 456 20.62 -9.89 8.20
CA ARG A 456 20.80 -10.00 9.65
C ARG A 456 20.13 -8.85 10.41
N PHE A 457 20.27 -7.60 9.95
CA PHE A 457 19.60 -6.45 10.58
C PHE A 457 18.07 -6.49 10.39
N TYR A 458 17.58 -6.86 9.21
CA TYR A 458 16.15 -6.99 8.91
C TYR A 458 15.51 -8.11 9.71
N ARG A 459 16.17 -9.27 9.82
CA ARG A 459 15.72 -10.37 10.70
C ARG A 459 15.74 -9.96 12.18
N ALA A 460 16.76 -9.22 12.63
CA ALA A 460 16.82 -8.68 13.99
C ALA A 460 15.78 -7.58 14.27
N ALA A 461 15.32 -6.85 13.24
CA ALA A 461 14.24 -5.87 13.35
C ALA A 461 12.86 -6.56 13.36
N LEU A 462 12.62 -7.53 12.46
CA LEU A 462 11.39 -8.31 12.43
C LEU A 462 11.19 -9.14 13.70
N LEU A 463 12.26 -9.72 14.27
CA LEU A 463 12.20 -10.44 15.56
C LEU A 463 11.92 -9.53 16.77
N ARG A 464 11.89 -8.20 16.60
CA ARG A 464 11.46 -7.24 17.62
C ARG A 464 10.03 -6.71 17.38
N ARG A 465 9.37 -7.14 16.29
CA ARG A 465 7.97 -6.85 15.99
C ARG A 465 7.08 -8.01 16.43
N ILE A 466 5.85 -7.68 16.78
CA ILE A 466 4.86 -8.64 17.28
C ILE A 466 4.36 -9.51 16.13
N LYS A 467 4.26 -10.83 16.36
CA LYS A 467 3.83 -11.82 15.37
C LYS A 467 2.32 -11.67 15.12
N ALA A 468 1.94 -11.66 13.85
CA ALA A 468 0.55 -11.67 13.39
C ALA A 468 0.34 -12.78 12.36
N THR A 469 -0.59 -13.70 12.63
CA THR A 469 -0.83 -14.88 11.79
C THR A 469 -2.19 -14.76 11.11
N VAL A 470 -2.19 -14.84 9.78
CA VAL A 470 -3.36 -14.69 8.92
C VAL A 470 -3.74 -16.04 8.33
N LEU A 471 -4.90 -16.58 8.71
CA LEU A 471 -5.39 -17.87 8.19
C LEU A 471 -6.53 -17.65 7.19
N TYR A 472 -6.56 -18.45 6.12
CA TYR A 472 -7.65 -18.40 5.14
C TYR A 472 -8.21 -19.79 4.77
N ALA A 473 -9.52 -19.79 4.50
CA ALA A 473 -10.24 -20.90 3.88
C ALA A 473 -11.04 -20.39 2.67
N THR A 474 -10.90 -21.04 1.51
CA THR A 474 -11.51 -20.60 0.26
C THR A 474 -11.66 -21.71 -0.78
N GLU A 475 -12.81 -21.72 -1.47
CA GLU A 475 -13.05 -22.57 -2.65
C GLU A 475 -12.68 -21.89 -3.98
N THR A 476 -12.60 -20.56 -3.98
CA THR A 476 -12.60 -19.74 -5.21
C THR A 476 -11.47 -18.70 -5.24
N GLY A 477 -10.49 -18.80 -4.35
CA GLY A 477 -9.36 -17.86 -4.22
C GLY A 477 -9.72 -16.49 -3.63
N LYS A 478 -11.01 -16.20 -3.39
CA LYS A 478 -11.46 -14.89 -2.88
C LYS A 478 -10.90 -14.58 -1.49
N SER A 479 -11.04 -15.51 -0.54
CA SER A 479 -10.60 -15.31 0.85
C SER A 479 -9.08 -15.23 0.94
N GLU A 480 -8.38 -16.05 0.17
CA GLU A 480 -6.92 -16.00 -0.01
C GLU A 480 -6.44 -14.63 -0.52
N THR A 481 -7.11 -14.08 -1.54
CA THR A 481 -6.77 -12.76 -2.10
C THR A 481 -6.89 -11.66 -1.04
N TYR A 482 -7.96 -11.71 -0.24
CA TYR A 482 -8.15 -10.79 0.89
C TYR A 482 -7.11 -11.02 2.01
N ALA A 483 -6.77 -12.26 2.34
CA ALA A 483 -5.76 -12.60 3.34
C ALA A 483 -4.34 -12.14 2.94
N LYS A 484 -3.95 -12.33 1.68
CA LYS A 484 -2.70 -11.81 1.13
C LYS A 484 -2.65 -10.28 1.21
N ARG A 485 -3.72 -9.58 0.81
CA ARG A 485 -3.80 -8.10 0.92
C ARG A 485 -3.82 -7.59 2.36
N LEU A 486 -4.41 -8.35 3.29
CA LEU A 486 -4.36 -8.05 4.73
C LEU A 486 -2.93 -8.17 5.26
N THR A 487 -2.18 -9.18 4.80
CA THR A 487 -0.81 -9.47 5.22
C THR A 487 0.18 -8.43 4.69
N GLU A 488 0.00 -7.94 3.46
CA GLU A 488 0.74 -6.77 2.94
C GLU A 488 0.55 -5.55 3.85
N ILE A 489 -0.68 -5.26 4.28
CA ILE A 489 -1.02 -4.12 5.13
C ILE A 489 -0.46 -4.29 6.56
N PHE A 490 -0.63 -5.46 7.18
CA PHE A 490 -0.18 -5.70 8.54
C PHE A 490 1.36 -5.73 8.68
N ASN A 491 2.11 -6.09 7.64
CA ASN A 491 3.58 -6.06 7.65
C ASN A 491 4.20 -4.65 7.78
N HIS A 492 3.42 -3.58 7.68
CA HIS A 492 3.90 -2.23 7.98
C HIS A 492 4.30 -2.08 9.45
N SER A 493 3.49 -2.58 10.39
CA SER A 493 3.71 -2.44 11.85
C SER A 493 4.01 -3.77 12.56
N PHE A 494 3.47 -4.89 12.07
CA PHE A 494 3.63 -6.23 12.64
C PHE A 494 4.63 -7.07 11.84
N ASN A 495 4.95 -8.26 12.34
CA ASN A 495 5.61 -9.32 11.57
C ASN A 495 4.50 -10.31 11.12
N ALA A 496 3.98 -10.12 9.91
CA ALA A 496 2.72 -10.75 9.48
C ALA A 496 2.93 -11.89 8.46
N THR A 497 2.42 -13.08 8.79
CA THR A 497 2.55 -14.31 8.00
C THR A 497 1.20 -14.88 7.62
N VAL A 498 1.03 -15.35 6.38
CA VAL A 498 -0.22 -15.91 5.85
C VAL A 498 -0.11 -17.41 5.59
N TYR A 499 -1.13 -18.17 5.96
CA TYR A 499 -1.21 -19.62 5.76
C TYR A 499 -2.60 -20.04 5.26
N CYS A 500 -2.62 -21.05 4.39
CA CYS A 500 -3.81 -21.85 4.13
C CYS A 500 -4.18 -22.61 5.42
N MET A 501 -5.46 -22.69 5.79
CA MET A 501 -5.88 -23.43 6.99
C MET A 501 -5.48 -24.92 6.95
N ASP A 502 -5.42 -25.53 5.77
CA ASP A 502 -4.99 -26.93 5.58
C ASP A 502 -3.45 -27.13 5.64
N GLU A 503 -2.68 -26.04 5.57
CA GLU A 503 -1.22 -26.03 5.67
C GLU A 503 -0.73 -25.52 7.04
N PHE A 504 -1.64 -25.05 7.90
CA PHE A 504 -1.29 -24.48 9.20
C PHE A 504 -1.26 -25.57 10.28
N ASP A 505 -0.11 -25.66 10.95
CA ASP A 505 0.13 -26.55 12.07
C ASP A 505 -0.63 -26.10 13.32
N ILE A 506 -1.62 -26.89 13.74
CA ILE A 506 -2.49 -26.58 14.89
C ILE A 506 -1.73 -26.56 16.22
N GLU A 507 -0.59 -27.24 16.34
CA GLU A 507 0.22 -27.24 17.57
C GLU A 507 0.88 -25.87 17.82
N GLN A 508 1.05 -25.05 16.78
CA GLN A 508 1.57 -23.69 16.89
C GLN A 508 0.51 -22.67 17.34
N LEU A 509 -0.78 -23.02 17.30
CA LEU A 509 -1.87 -22.09 17.61
C LEU A 509 -1.79 -21.50 19.04
N PRO A 510 -1.51 -22.28 20.11
CA PRO A 510 -1.34 -21.77 21.48
C PRO A 510 -0.04 -20.96 21.72
N HIS A 511 0.64 -20.55 20.64
CA HIS A 511 1.82 -19.68 20.66
C HIS A 511 1.62 -18.42 19.79
N GLU A 512 0.42 -18.19 19.23
CA GLU A 512 0.10 -17.01 18.43
C GLU A 512 -0.40 -15.84 19.28
N SER A 513 0.24 -14.67 19.18
CA SER A 513 -0.25 -13.45 19.85
C SER A 513 -1.49 -12.85 19.18
N LEU A 514 -1.48 -12.77 17.84
CA LEU A 514 -2.50 -12.09 17.03
C LEU A 514 -2.92 -12.96 15.86
N LEU A 515 -4.20 -13.32 15.79
CA LEU A 515 -4.78 -14.22 14.79
C LEU A 515 -5.87 -13.51 13.96
N LEU A 516 -5.72 -13.50 12.64
CA LEU A 516 -6.68 -12.87 11.72
C LEU A 516 -7.22 -13.93 10.75
N ILE A 517 -8.52 -14.18 10.78
CA ILE A 517 -9.15 -15.19 9.93
C ILE A 517 -9.92 -14.54 8.77
N VAL A 518 -9.69 -15.03 7.55
CA VAL A 518 -10.41 -14.62 6.34
C VAL A 518 -10.99 -15.85 5.67
N ALA A 519 -12.25 -16.18 5.98
CA ALA A 519 -12.87 -17.46 5.64
C ALA A 519 -14.15 -17.28 4.82
N SER A 520 -14.31 -18.05 3.74
CA SER A 520 -15.57 -18.12 3.00
C SER A 520 -16.44 -19.29 3.46
N THR A 521 -17.75 -19.15 3.30
CA THR A 521 -18.71 -20.24 3.46
C THR A 521 -18.93 -20.96 2.12
N SER A 522 -19.05 -22.28 2.16
CA SER A 522 -19.34 -23.15 1.01
C SER A 522 -20.80 -23.60 1.01
N GLY A 523 -21.26 -24.11 -0.15
CA GLY A 523 -22.50 -24.90 -0.25
C GLY A 523 -23.72 -24.24 0.41
N ASN A 524 -24.26 -24.91 1.43
CA ASN A 524 -25.39 -24.47 2.23
C ASN A 524 -24.98 -24.08 3.66
N GLY A 525 -23.77 -23.56 3.87
CA GLY A 525 -23.25 -23.21 5.20
C GLY A 525 -21.95 -23.93 5.57
N ASP A 526 -21.52 -24.86 4.71
CA ASP A 526 -20.40 -25.77 4.91
C ASP A 526 -19.03 -25.04 4.94
N ALA A 527 -18.00 -25.74 5.42
CA ALA A 527 -16.62 -25.29 5.31
C ALA A 527 -16.10 -25.36 3.86
N PRO A 528 -15.08 -24.57 3.50
CA PRO A 528 -14.22 -24.87 2.35
C PRO A 528 -13.40 -26.13 2.59
N GLU A 529 -13.15 -26.90 1.53
CA GLU A 529 -12.28 -28.09 1.53
C GLU A 529 -10.95 -27.85 2.28
N ASN A 530 -10.33 -26.69 2.10
CA ASN A 530 -9.07 -26.31 2.74
C ASN A 530 -9.19 -25.71 4.17
N GLY A 531 -10.38 -25.78 4.78
CA GLY A 531 -10.66 -25.36 6.16
C GLY A 531 -11.27 -26.46 7.04
N GLU A 532 -11.72 -27.58 6.44
CA GLU A 532 -12.36 -28.69 7.15
C GLU A 532 -11.44 -29.29 8.23
N LYS A 533 -10.21 -29.70 7.88
CA LYS A 533 -9.26 -30.32 8.82
C LYS A 533 -9.00 -29.43 10.04
N PHE A 534 -8.62 -28.17 9.80
CA PHE A 534 -8.37 -27.17 10.84
C PHE A 534 -9.58 -26.99 11.78
N SER A 535 -10.79 -26.98 11.24
CA SER A 535 -12.01 -26.86 12.03
C SER A 535 -12.27 -28.06 12.94
N HIS A 536 -12.02 -29.28 12.47
CA HIS A 536 -12.12 -30.49 13.30
C HIS A 536 -11.00 -30.58 14.35
N SER A 537 -9.78 -30.11 14.05
CA SER A 537 -8.69 -30.04 15.04
C SER A 537 -9.03 -29.08 16.20
N LEU A 538 -9.66 -27.93 15.91
CA LEU A 538 -10.18 -27.02 16.94
C LEU A 538 -11.31 -27.64 17.77
N GLU A 539 -12.18 -28.48 17.17
CA GLU A 539 -13.19 -29.22 17.93
C GLU A 539 -12.60 -30.33 18.81
N ALA A 540 -11.50 -30.96 18.38
CA ALA A 540 -10.77 -31.94 19.18
C ALA A 540 -10.14 -31.30 20.44
N MET A 541 -9.52 -30.11 20.29
CA MET A 541 -9.00 -29.33 21.43
C MET A 541 -10.08 -29.06 22.49
N LYS A 542 -11.29 -28.66 22.05
CA LYS A 542 -12.47 -28.45 22.91
C LYS A 542 -12.88 -29.71 23.68
N SER A 543 -12.76 -30.89 23.07
CA SER A 543 -13.13 -32.17 23.71
C SER A 543 -12.14 -32.57 24.81
N ASN A 544 -10.84 -32.31 24.60
CA ASN A 544 -9.82 -32.61 25.62
C ASN A 544 -9.94 -31.71 26.86
N GLN A 545 -10.34 -30.44 26.71
CA GLN A 545 -10.49 -29.52 27.85
C GLN A 545 -11.49 -30.04 28.90
N VAL A 546 -12.61 -30.64 28.47
CA VAL A 546 -13.66 -31.18 29.36
C VAL A 546 -13.15 -32.38 30.20
N VAL A 547 -12.09 -33.06 29.76
CA VAL A 547 -11.46 -34.17 30.51
C VAL A 547 -10.51 -33.66 31.60
N ILE A 548 -9.93 -32.47 31.40
CA ILE A 548 -9.02 -31.83 32.37
C ILE A 548 -9.84 -31.21 33.51
N GLU A 549 -10.90 -30.45 33.19
CA GLU A 549 -11.80 -29.83 34.18
C GLU A 549 -12.40 -30.85 35.17
N ALA A 550 -12.62 -32.11 34.74
CA ALA A 550 -13.13 -33.20 35.59
C ALA A 550 -12.07 -33.85 36.52
N SER A 551 -10.79 -33.50 36.35
CA SER A 551 -9.65 -34.00 37.13
C SER A 551 -9.15 -32.97 38.18
N GLU A 552 -9.39 -31.68 37.94
CA GLU A 552 -8.89 -30.54 38.75
C GLU A 552 -9.42 -30.54 40.19
N ASP A 553 -10.72 -30.80 40.42
CA ASP A 553 -11.37 -30.81 41.74
C ASP A 553 -10.59 -31.63 42.78
N LYS A 554 -10.08 -32.81 42.38
CA LYS A 554 -9.33 -33.72 43.27
C LYS A 554 -7.90 -33.27 43.57
N LEU A 555 -7.31 -32.46 42.69
CA LEU A 555 -5.96 -31.95 42.87
C LEU A 555 -5.96 -30.66 43.71
N GLU A 556 -6.95 -29.78 43.51
CA GLU A 556 -7.19 -28.64 44.38
C GLU A 556 -7.45 -29.08 45.82
N GLU A 557 -8.34 -30.07 46.05
CA GLU A 557 -8.70 -30.52 47.40
C GLU A 557 -7.47 -31.05 48.16
N LYS A 558 -6.65 -31.92 47.53
CA LYS A 558 -5.36 -32.37 48.09
C LYS A 558 -4.39 -31.23 48.38
N THR A 559 -4.29 -30.25 47.47
CA THR A 559 -3.34 -29.15 47.60
C THR A 559 -3.73 -28.19 48.73
N ARG A 560 -5.03 -27.89 48.89
CA ARG A 560 -5.55 -27.11 50.04
C ARG A 560 -5.28 -27.83 51.37
N TRP A 561 -5.45 -29.15 51.42
CA TRP A 561 -5.20 -29.95 52.62
C TRP A 561 -3.73 -29.89 53.06
N LEU A 562 -2.79 -30.10 52.14
CA LEU A 562 -1.34 -30.01 52.40
C LEU A 562 -0.90 -28.62 52.88
N ILE A 563 -1.47 -27.55 52.32
CA ILE A 563 -1.16 -26.17 52.75
C ILE A 563 -1.64 -25.92 54.19
N SER A 564 -2.82 -26.44 54.56
CA SER A 564 -3.35 -26.32 55.93
C SER A 564 -2.45 -27.00 56.96
N ASP A 565 -2.01 -28.22 56.68
CA ASP A 565 -1.15 -29.03 57.56
C ASP A 565 0.22 -28.35 57.79
N MET A 566 0.77 -27.71 56.74
CA MET A 566 2.00 -26.91 56.85
C MET A 566 1.82 -25.62 57.66
N GLU A 567 0.71 -24.91 57.52
CA GLU A 567 0.43 -23.68 58.27
C GLU A 567 0.21 -23.95 59.77
N GLU A 568 -0.45 -25.07 60.12
CA GLU A 568 -0.66 -25.50 61.50
C GLU A 568 0.67 -25.93 62.18
N ALA A 569 1.51 -26.69 61.47
CA ALA A 569 2.84 -27.09 61.96
C ALA A 569 3.79 -25.90 62.24
N VAL A 570 3.66 -24.80 61.49
CA VAL A 570 4.43 -23.56 61.74
C VAL A 570 3.90 -22.83 62.97
N ASN A 571 2.57 -22.72 63.13
CA ASN A 571 1.97 -22.09 64.32
C ASN A 571 2.33 -22.82 65.61
N TYR A 572 2.39 -24.16 65.61
CA TYR A 572 2.79 -24.95 66.77
C TYR A 572 4.23 -24.62 67.23
N ARG A 573 5.18 -24.47 66.29
CA ARG A 573 6.57 -24.06 66.61
C ARG A 573 6.66 -22.63 67.13
N ASN A 574 5.85 -21.72 66.58
CA ASN A 574 5.85 -20.32 67.00
C ASN A 574 5.38 -20.17 68.46
N LYS A 575 4.41 -20.98 68.89
CA LYS A 575 3.96 -21.02 70.28
C LYS A 575 5.09 -21.47 71.22
N ALA A 576 5.68 -22.63 70.96
CA ALA A 576 6.77 -23.18 71.78
C ALA A 576 7.98 -22.23 71.89
N LYS A 577 8.30 -21.48 70.81
CA LYS A 577 9.44 -20.56 70.81
C LYS A 577 9.19 -19.24 71.55
N ASN A 578 7.94 -18.78 71.61
CA ASN A 578 7.56 -17.65 72.46
C ASN A 578 7.48 -18.05 73.95
N GLU A 579 7.10 -19.29 74.24
CA GLU A 579 7.09 -19.82 75.62
C GLU A 579 8.52 -19.88 76.19
N GLN A 580 9.53 -20.28 75.40
CA GLN A 580 10.94 -20.21 75.82
C GLN A 580 11.48 -18.78 76.03
N LEU A 581 11.03 -17.81 75.22
CA LEU A 581 11.54 -16.42 75.28
C LEU A 581 11.01 -15.62 76.48
N ASN A 582 9.94 -16.07 77.14
CA ASN A 582 9.45 -15.46 78.37
C ASN A 582 10.26 -15.88 79.61
N ASP A 583 10.85 -17.08 79.62
CA ASP A 583 11.65 -17.56 80.76
C ASP A 583 13.03 -16.85 80.87
N GLU A 584 13.57 -16.34 79.75
CA GLU A 584 14.85 -15.63 79.73
C GLU A 584 14.74 -14.14 80.14
N LEU A 585 13.53 -13.54 80.10
CA LEU A 585 13.32 -12.10 80.36
C LEU A 585 13.05 -11.74 81.85
N VAL A 586 13.30 -12.67 82.77
CA VAL A 586 13.10 -12.47 84.22
C VAL A 586 14.41 -12.19 84.98
N ASN A 587 15.58 -12.29 84.33
CA ASN A 587 16.89 -12.05 84.94
C ASN A 587 17.76 -11.06 84.13
N GLU A 588 17.59 -9.75 84.37
CA GLU A 588 18.68 -8.74 84.49
C GLU A 588 18.08 -7.32 84.63
N GLU A 589 17.88 -6.88 85.87
CA GLU A 589 17.73 -5.45 86.21
C GLU A 589 19.04 -4.87 86.76
N THR A 590 19.10 -3.53 86.81
CA THR A 590 20.08 -2.67 87.51
C THR A 590 21.44 -2.39 86.85
N ALA A 591 21.66 -1.12 86.44
CA ALA A 591 22.83 -0.31 86.83
C ALA A 591 22.75 1.19 86.39
N THR A 592 22.48 2.08 87.35
CA THR A 592 23.01 3.47 87.52
C THR A 592 22.77 4.61 86.51
N ASP A 593 22.41 5.78 87.06
CA ASP A 593 22.36 7.15 86.49
C ASP A 593 23.78 7.74 86.20
N ASP A 594 24.04 8.94 85.63
CA ASP A 594 23.59 10.28 86.12
C ASP A 594 24.01 11.50 85.22
N ASN A 595 23.02 12.35 84.87
CA ASN A 595 22.97 13.84 84.73
C ASN A 595 23.91 14.78 83.88
N VAL A 596 23.38 16.03 83.69
CA VAL A 596 23.98 17.32 83.17
C VAL A 596 24.21 17.41 81.63
N SER A 597 23.48 18.14 80.76
CA SER A 597 23.00 19.56 80.65
C SER A 597 24.10 20.59 80.26
N MET A 598 23.91 21.75 79.59
CA MET A 598 22.79 22.58 79.06
C MET A 598 23.38 23.48 77.89
N ASP A 599 22.84 24.49 77.16
CA ASP A 599 21.62 25.33 77.09
C ASP A 599 21.56 26.07 75.69
N LYS A 600 20.43 26.74 75.33
CA LYS A 600 20.18 27.77 74.26
C LYS A 600 20.13 27.35 72.76
N VAL A 601 19.20 27.84 71.90
CA VAL A 601 18.05 28.78 72.10
C VAL A 601 16.91 28.59 71.03
N SER A 602 15.65 28.57 71.50
CA SER A 602 14.34 29.11 70.99
C SER A 602 14.01 29.38 69.49
N ASN A 603 12.76 29.39 68.99
CA ASN A 603 11.40 29.01 69.48
C ASN A 603 10.30 29.07 68.37
N LYS A 604 9.18 28.31 68.54
CA LYS A 604 7.72 28.57 68.23
C LYS A 604 6.97 27.32 67.64
N ILE A 605 5.92 26.75 68.27
CA ILE A 605 4.48 27.17 68.42
C ILE A 605 3.63 26.79 67.15
N HIS A 606 2.40 26.21 67.15
CA HIS A 606 1.31 25.71 68.06
C HIS A 606 0.39 24.76 67.18
N ASP A 607 -0.62 23.92 67.55
CA ASP A 607 -1.19 23.32 68.78
C ASP A 607 -2.27 22.22 68.45
N ASN A 608 -2.69 21.41 69.45
CA ASN A 608 -3.96 20.62 69.65
C ASN A 608 -4.31 19.42 68.71
N GLU A 609 -4.82 18.23 69.14
CA GLU A 609 -5.87 17.77 70.12
C GLU A 609 -7.33 17.74 69.55
N SER A 610 -8.26 16.78 69.83
CA SER A 610 -8.31 15.59 70.73
C SER A 610 -9.53 14.64 70.46
N ASN A 611 -9.50 13.41 71.03
CA ASN A 611 -10.60 12.53 71.53
C ASN A 611 -11.80 12.00 70.68
N GLU A 612 -11.82 10.66 70.51
CA GLU A 612 -12.70 9.63 71.15
C GLU A 612 -14.25 9.77 71.35
N VAL A 613 -14.92 8.61 71.41
CA VAL A 613 -16.27 8.23 71.97
C VAL A 613 -17.33 7.76 70.93
N ALA A 614 -18.17 6.80 71.33
CA ALA A 614 -19.21 6.10 70.56
C ALA A 614 -20.64 6.37 71.11
N ILE A 615 -21.71 5.77 70.51
CA ILE A 615 -23.01 5.30 71.10
C ILE A 615 -24.23 5.41 70.13
N THR A 616 -24.75 4.23 69.73
CA THR A 616 -26.16 3.76 69.50
C THR A 616 -27.25 4.47 68.66
N ASP A 617 -28.00 3.61 67.93
CA ASP A 617 -29.48 3.43 67.89
C ASP A 617 -30.46 4.06 66.86
N SER A 618 -31.32 3.14 66.39
CA SER A 618 -32.76 3.21 66.01
C SER A 618 -33.32 4.10 64.88
N GLU A 619 -33.89 3.42 63.87
CA GLU A 619 -35.22 3.55 63.24
C GLU A 619 -35.96 4.92 63.12
N VAL A 620 -36.58 5.17 61.93
CA VAL A 620 -38.07 5.24 61.75
C VAL A 620 -38.49 5.56 60.28
N GLN A 621 -39.18 4.59 59.66
CA GLN A 621 -40.34 4.60 58.73
C GLN A 621 -40.62 5.64 57.58
N ASN A 622 -41.10 5.05 56.45
CA ASN A 622 -42.26 5.41 55.59
C ASN A 622 -42.32 6.65 54.65
N SER A 623 -42.37 6.39 53.32
CA SER A 623 -43.57 6.56 52.42
C SER A 623 -43.18 6.26 50.96
N VAL A 624 -43.63 5.20 50.27
CA VAL A 624 -44.97 4.89 49.68
C VAL A 624 -45.32 5.68 48.40
N SER A 625 -45.01 5.08 47.23
CA SER A 625 -45.79 5.08 45.96
C SER A 625 -45.02 4.28 44.88
N GLY A 626 -45.59 3.37 44.07
CA GLY A 626 -46.93 2.79 44.07
C GLY A 626 -47.62 2.83 42.69
N GLU A 627 -47.39 1.83 41.83
CA GLU A 627 -48.30 1.47 40.73
C GLU A 627 -48.05 0.01 40.27
N GLU A 628 -49.09 -0.67 39.76
CA GLU A 628 -49.12 -2.12 39.49
C GLU A 628 -49.42 -2.43 38.00
N ALA A 629 -48.96 -3.59 37.51
CA ALA A 629 -49.61 -4.32 36.42
C ALA A 629 -49.20 -5.80 36.41
N SER A 630 -50.16 -6.74 36.52
CA SER A 630 -49.88 -8.19 36.53
C SER A 630 -50.95 -9.03 35.82
N CYS A 631 -50.52 -10.00 35.00
CA CYS A 631 -51.25 -11.17 34.47
C CYS A 631 -50.24 -11.98 33.63
N GLY A 632 -50.25 -13.32 33.49
CA GLY A 632 -50.99 -14.46 34.06
C GLY A 632 -50.47 -15.72 33.33
N ALA A 633 -50.14 -16.84 33.98
CA ALA A 633 -51.06 -17.94 34.35
C ALA A 633 -52.07 -18.31 33.24
N ASP A 634 -52.18 -19.53 32.71
CA ASP A 634 -51.50 -20.83 32.94
C ASP A 634 -51.67 -21.73 31.69
N TYR A 635 -50.92 -22.84 31.58
CA TYR A 635 -51.50 -24.19 31.34
C TYR A 635 -50.44 -25.31 31.41
N ALA A 636 -50.82 -26.48 31.94
CA ALA A 636 -49.96 -27.67 32.04
C ALA A 636 -50.74 -28.96 31.67
N GLY A 637 -50.01 -30.02 31.30
CA GLY A 637 -50.52 -31.35 30.92
C GLY A 637 -49.54 -32.03 29.93
N LEU A 638 -48.70 -32.99 30.34
CA LEU A 638 -48.98 -34.42 30.64
C LEU A 638 -49.35 -35.24 29.38
N CYS A 639 -48.83 -36.45 29.13
CA CYS A 639 -48.04 -37.34 30.00
C CYS A 639 -47.16 -38.35 29.21
N SER A 640 -46.22 -39.01 29.92
CA SER A 640 -45.67 -40.40 29.75
C SER A 640 -45.52 -41.06 28.36
N GLY A 641 -44.44 -41.79 28.05
CA GLY A 641 -43.25 -42.17 28.85
C GLY A 641 -42.72 -43.57 28.46
N GLU A 642 -41.55 -43.94 29.01
CA GLU A 642 -41.01 -45.34 29.10
C GLU A 642 -40.65 -46.05 27.76
N ASP A 643 -39.66 -46.96 27.65
CA ASP A 643 -38.66 -47.44 28.63
C ASP A 643 -37.38 -48.01 27.94
N LYS A 644 -36.35 -48.30 28.78
CA LYS A 644 -35.36 -49.42 28.81
C LYS A 644 -35.18 -50.36 27.57
N ASP A 645 -34.03 -51.02 27.32
CA ASP A 645 -32.86 -51.30 28.19
C ASP A 645 -31.54 -51.62 27.42
N SER A 646 -30.49 -51.86 28.22
CA SER A 646 -29.11 -52.35 27.91
C SER A 646 -29.09 -53.87 27.52
N PRO A 647 -27.95 -54.61 27.31
CA PRO A 647 -26.53 -54.26 27.55
C PRO A 647 -25.44 -54.79 26.58
N VAL A 648 -24.20 -54.38 26.89
CA VAL A 648 -22.85 -54.95 26.59
C VAL A 648 -22.80 -56.48 26.90
N PRO A 649 -22.10 -57.39 26.16
CA PRO A 649 -20.62 -57.51 26.29
C PRO A 649 -19.74 -58.23 25.24
N ARG A 650 -18.40 -57.99 25.36
CA ARG A 650 -17.25 -58.93 25.15
C ARG A 650 -16.92 -59.45 23.71
N GLU A 651 -15.74 -60.01 23.41
CA GLU A 651 -14.31 -59.90 23.85
C GLU A 651 -13.48 -60.94 23.04
N HIS A 652 -12.13 -60.81 22.96
CA HIS A 652 -11.17 -61.89 22.61
C HIS A 652 -11.27 -62.53 21.19
N ASP A 653 -10.24 -63.13 20.58
CA ASP A 653 -8.76 -62.98 20.63
C ASP A 653 -8.14 -63.81 19.46
N VAL A 654 -6.79 -63.85 19.32
CA VAL A 654 -6.01 -65.01 18.78
C VAL A 654 -6.18 -65.32 17.25
N THR A 655 -5.16 -65.55 16.41
CA THR A 655 -3.76 -66.02 16.59
C THR A 655 -2.83 -65.53 15.45
N THR A 656 -1.50 -65.54 15.67
CA THR A 656 -0.46 -65.68 14.62
C THR A 656 -0.08 -67.16 14.41
N PRO A 657 0.54 -67.56 13.27
CA PRO A 657 2.01 -67.58 13.10
C PRO A 657 2.45 -66.90 11.77
N THR A 658 3.69 -66.48 11.48
CA THR A 658 5.03 -67.15 11.46
C THR A 658 5.11 -68.33 10.45
N ASP A 659 6.17 -68.57 9.66
CA ASP A 659 7.58 -68.12 9.71
C ASP A 659 8.25 -67.85 8.33
N GLU A 660 9.38 -67.16 8.40
CA GLU A 660 10.59 -67.11 7.53
C GLU A 660 10.61 -67.55 6.05
N VAL A 661 11.30 -66.77 5.20
CA VAL A 661 12.65 -67.08 4.65
C VAL A 661 13.21 -65.89 3.83
N SER A 662 14.51 -65.61 3.94
CA SER A 662 15.26 -64.55 3.21
C SER A 662 16.29 -65.16 2.23
N PRO A 663 17.24 -64.43 1.59
CA PRO A 663 17.34 -63.00 1.25
C PRO A 663 17.72 -62.75 -0.25
N GLN A 664 17.86 -61.49 -0.71
CA GLN A 664 19.11 -60.97 -1.33
C GLN A 664 19.06 -59.50 -1.85
N LYS A 665 20.06 -58.72 -1.40
CA LYS A 665 20.85 -57.67 -2.09
C LYS A 665 20.16 -56.63 -3.01
N HIS A 666 20.28 -55.37 -2.58
CA HIS A 666 20.82 -54.15 -3.26
C HIS A 666 19.97 -52.94 -2.83
N GLY A 667 20.49 -51.78 -2.43
CA GLY A 667 21.89 -51.33 -2.38
C GLY A 667 22.01 -49.93 -3.00
N ASN A 668 22.20 -48.90 -2.16
CA ASN A 668 22.33 -47.48 -2.52
C ASN A 668 21.13 -46.81 -3.21
N ASN A 669 20.30 -46.10 -2.44
CA ASN A 669 19.52 -44.97 -2.98
C ASN A 669 19.21 -43.84 -1.98
N GLU A 670 19.07 -44.12 -0.68
CA GLU A 670 18.59 -43.15 0.33
C GLU A 670 19.49 -41.91 0.50
N LEU A 671 20.80 -42.03 0.27
CA LEU A 671 21.75 -40.90 0.25
C LEU A 671 21.46 -39.84 -0.83
N LYS A 672 20.53 -40.07 -1.76
CA LYS A 672 20.09 -39.06 -2.75
C LYS A 672 18.87 -38.25 -2.34
N GLU A 673 18.12 -38.67 -1.31
CA GLU A 673 16.95 -37.90 -0.84
C GLU A 673 17.31 -36.91 0.26
N VAL A 674 18.23 -37.26 1.16
CA VAL A 674 18.74 -36.35 2.21
C VAL A 674 19.34 -35.07 1.59
N VAL A 675 20.02 -35.19 0.45
CA VAL A 675 20.57 -34.03 -0.30
C VAL A 675 19.48 -33.17 -0.94
N LYS A 676 18.37 -33.76 -1.43
CA LYS A 676 17.20 -33.01 -1.92
C LYS A 676 16.51 -32.23 -0.82
N ASN A 677 16.32 -32.84 0.35
CA ASN A 677 15.61 -32.18 1.46
C ASN A 677 16.43 -31.02 2.06
N SER A 678 17.77 -31.11 2.03
CA SER A 678 18.65 -29.97 2.33
C SER A 678 18.49 -28.79 1.33
N GLN A 679 18.20 -29.07 0.05
CA GLN A 679 17.90 -28.03 -0.94
C GLN A 679 16.50 -27.43 -0.74
N ALA A 680 15.51 -28.20 -0.28
CA ALA A 680 14.19 -27.68 0.07
C ALA A 680 14.27 -26.68 1.23
N ALA A 681 14.98 -27.02 2.32
CA ALA A 681 15.19 -26.14 3.46
C ALA A 681 15.89 -24.81 3.07
N LYS A 682 16.82 -24.85 2.10
CA LYS A 682 17.47 -23.62 1.59
C LYS A 682 16.53 -22.70 0.81
N LYS A 683 15.44 -23.19 0.22
CA LYS A 683 14.50 -22.36 -0.56
C LYS A 683 13.68 -21.41 0.31
N ASN A 684 13.21 -21.85 1.48
CA ASN A 684 12.39 -21.04 2.39
C ASN A 684 13.14 -19.90 3.09
N ILE A 685 14.45 -19.75 2.88
CA ILE A 685 15.23 -18.62 3.40
C ILE A 685 15.20 -17.42 2.42
N PHE A 686 14.87 -17.65 1.14
CA PHE A 686 14.86 -16.61 0.09
C PHE A 686 13.46 -16.14 -0.32
N SER A 687 12.39 -16.79 0.15
CA SER A 687 10.99 -16.43 -0.17
C SER A 687 10.57 -15.04 0.32
N ASN A 688 11.28 -14.50 1.32
CA ASN A 688 10.98 -13.19 1.93
C ASN A 688 11.93 -12.07 1.44
N LEU A 689 12.57 -12.24 0.27
CA LEU A 689 13.37 -11.21 -0.38
C LEU A 689 12.61 -10.60 -1.58
N PRO A 690 12.70 -9.27 -1.80
CA PRO A 690 12.15 -8.63 -3.00
C PRO A 690 12.62 -9.28 -4.30
N SER A 691 11.69 -9.44 -5.25
CA SER A 691 11.88 -10.17 -6.53
C SER A 691 13.14 -9.76 -7.31
N TYR A 692 13.45 -8.46 -7.36
CA TYR A 692 14.64 -7.94 -8.07
C TYR A 692 15.98 -8.49 -7.53
N ILE A 693 16.03 -8.96 -6.27
CA ILE A 693 17.21 -9.62 -5.68
C ILE A 693 17.31 -11.08 -6.15
N VAL A 694 16.18 -11.73 -6.42
CA VAL A 694 16.10 -13.11 -6.91
C VAL A 694 16.46 -13.19 -8.39
N ASP A 695 15.92 -12.29 -9.22
CA ASP A 695 16.24 -12.23 -10.66
C ASP A 695 17.74 -11.92 -10.88
N SER A 696 18.33 -11.08 -10.01
CA SER A 696 19.78 -10.78 -10.01
C SER A 696 20.68 -11.97 -9.62
N LEU A 697 20.11 -13.10 -9.19
CA LEU A 697 20.82 -14.34 -8.83
C LEU A 697 20.64 -15.46 -9.87
N THR A 698 19.72 -15.33 -10.82
CA THR A 698 19.46 -16.36 -11.86
C THR A 698 20.26 -16.17 -13.14
N ASP A 699 20.70 -14.95 -13.47
CA ASP A 699 21.42 -14.63 -14.73
C ASP A 699 22.93 -14.97 -14.69
N VAL A 700 23.38 -15.87 -13.80
CA VAL A 700 24.76 -16.39 -13.76
C VAL A 700 24.76 -17.91 -13.55
N GLN A 701 24.24 -18.64 -14.56
CA GLN A 701 24.37 -20.11 -14.67
C GLN A 701 24.90 -20.55 -16.05
N GLU A 702 25.92 -19.87 -16.55
CA GLU A 702 26.82 -20.39 -17.59
C GLU A 702 28.23 -19.79 -17.35
N GLU A 703 29.29 -20.53 -17.72
CA GLU A 703 30.72 -20.31 -17.39
C GLU A 703 31.08 -20.37 -15.88
N GLY A 704 31.82 -21.41 -15.42
CA GLY A 704 32.34 -21.38 -14.04
C GLY A 704 32.98 -22.63 -13.40
N GLU A 705 32.97 -23.82 -14.00
CA GLU A 705 33.59 -25.01 -13.39
C GLU A 705 35.14 -24.87 -13.30
N THR A 706 35.70 -24.49 -12.13
CA THR A 706 37.08 -24.90 -11.71
C THR A 706 37.56 -24.56 -10.27
N GLU A 707 36.86 -23.75 -9.46
CA GLU A 707 37.36 -23.34 -8.11
C GLU A 707 36.59 -23.90 -6.88
N GLU A 708 35.65 -24.82 -7.08
CA GLU A 708 34.89 -25.40 -5.94
C GLU A 708 35.71 -26.45 -5.15
N ASN A 709 36.66 -27.13 -5.80
CA ASN A 709 37.47 -28.20 -5.21
C ASN A 709 38.62 -27.75 -4.29
N LYS A 710 38.71 -26.46 -3.93
CA LYS A 710 39.75 -25.94 -3.00
C LYS A 710 39.23 -25.42 -1.65
N LEU A 711 37.92 -25.25 -1.48
CA LEU A 711 37.35 -24.89 -0.17
C LEU A 711 36.91 -26.11 0.65
N ASN A 712 36.47 -27.18 -0.01
CA ASN A 712 35.99 -28.40 0.67
C ASN A 712 37.07 -29.14 1.48
N GLY A 713 38.35 -28.85 1.26
CA GLY A 713 39.48 -29.46 1.98
C GLY A 713 39.92 -28.75 3.27
N ARG A 714 39.21 -27.71 3.74
CA ARG A 714 39.58 -26.94 4.95
C ARG A 714 38.42 -26.64 5.91
N LEU A 715 37.38 -27.47 5.87
CA LEU A 715 36.22 -27.44 6.77
C LEU A 715 35.91 -28.85 7.33
N PHE A 716 36.93 -29.72 7.38
CA PHE A 716 36.82 -31.13 7.77
C PHE A 716 37.64 -31.48 9.04
N GLU A 717 38.13 -30.47 9.75
CA GLU A 717 38.72 -30.56 11.08
C GLU A 717 37.96 -29.58 11.98
N MET A 718 37.56 -30.03 13.18
CA MET A 718 36.41 -29.52 13.96
C MET A 718 35.05 -29.78 13.25
N GLY A 719 34.12 -30.56 13.81
CA GLY A 719 34.19 -31.32 15.05
C GLY A 719 32.87 -32.04 15.35
N THR A 720 32.86 -33.34 15.05
CA THR A 720 31.96 -34.39 15.58
C THR A 720 31.18 -34.06 16.87
N ASN A 721 29.83 -34.13 16.83
CA ASN A 721 28.95 -34.70 17.88
C ASN A 721 27.43 -34.50 17.56
N GLU A 722 26.95 -35.00 16.41
CA GLU A 722 25.50 -35.08 16.11
C GLU A 722 25.14 -36.49 15.60
N ALA A 723 25.23 -37.48 16.49
CA ALA A 723 24.92 -38.89 16.21
C ALA A 723 24.18 -39.60 17.38
N THR A 724 23.51 -38.82 18.24
CA THR A 724 22.88 -39.26 19.49
C THR A 724 21.54 -38.55 19.71
N LEU A 725 20.77 -38.32 18.63
CA LEU A 725 19.54 -37.51 18.64
C LEU A 725 18.46 -38.05 17.68
N LEU A 726 18.50 -39.36 17.41
CA LEU A 726 17.53 -40.09 16.59
C LEU A 726 17.02 -41.38 17.28
N ASP A 727 17.24 -41.51 18.59
CA ASP A 727 16.87 -42.70 19.39
C ASP A 727 15.90 -42.35 20.55
N GLU A 728 15.61 -41.06 20.79
CA GLU A 728 14.71 -40.61 21.87
C GLU A 728 13.23 -40.47 21.44
N THR A 729 12.94 -40.46 20.14
CA THR A 729 11.58 -40.21 19.60
C THR A 729 10.65 -41.44 19.61
N MET A 730 11.08 -42.58 20.14
CA MET A 730 10.24 -43.78 20.33
C MET A 730 9.98 -44.15 21.81
N ASN A 731 10.23 -43.24 22.77
CA ASN A 731 9.93 -43.46 24.19
C ASN A 731 8.90 -42.48 24.80
N THR A 732 8.30 -41.61 23.99
CA THR A 732 7.44 -40.51 24.46
C THR A 732 6.08 -40.94 25.02
N THR A 733 5.63 -42.18 24.78
CA THR A 733 4.30 -42.66 25.22
C THR A 733 4.26 -43.13 26.68
N ASN A 734 5.40 -43.38 27.33
CA ASN A 734 5.47 -43.82 28.73
C ASN A 734 5.71 -42.68 29.74
N ARG A 735 5.96 -41.45 29.29
CA ARG A 735 6.39 -40.33 30.15
C ARG A 735 5.28 -39.57 30.89
N ILE A 736 4.01 -39.95 30.71
CA ILE A 736 2.89 -39.29 31.40
C ILE A 736 2.88 -39.66 32.89
N SER A 737 3.19 -40.92 33.25
CA SER A 737 3.25 -41.36 34.65
C SER A 737 4.54 -40.95 35.40
N GLU A 738 5.64 -40.66 34.70
CA GLU A 738 6.89 -40.22 35.35
C GLU A 738 6.83 -38.74 35.81
N SER A 739 5.91 -37.95 35.24
CA SER A 739 5.82 -36.51 35.52
C SER A 739 5.31 -36.19 36.94
N GLU A 740 4.38 -36.99 37.47
CA GLU A 740 3.85 -36.83 38.82
C GLU A 740 4.94 -37.11 39.87
N ASP A 741 5.63 -38.25 39.79
CA ASP A 741 6.71 -38.60 40.74
C ASP A 741 7.87 -37.60 40.70
N HIS A 742 8.25 -37.09 39.53
CA HIS A 742 9.33 -36.11 39.43
C HIS A 742 8.91 -34.72 40.00
N MET A 743 7.61 -34.39 39.95
CA MET A 743 7.06 -33.18 40.55
C MET A 743 6.91 -33.32 42.08
N VAL A 744 6.39 -34.46 42.56
CA VAL A 744 6.31 -34.79 44.00
C VAL A 744 7.69 -34.83 44.63
N SER A 745 8.69 -35.42 43.96
CA SER A 745 10.10 -35.41 44.38
C SER A 745 10.65 -33.98 44.53
N SER A 746 10.35 -33.11 43.56
CA SER A 746 10.75 -31.69 43.59
C SER A 746 10.09 -30.92 44.74
N ILE A 747 8.80 -31.16 44.99
CA ILE A 747 8.05 -30.56 46.12
C ILE A 747 8.60 -31.06 47.46
N LEU A 748 8.90 -32.36 47.60
CA LEU A 748 9.51 -32.94 48.80
C LEU A 748 10.92 -32.38 49.08
N SER A 749 11.70 -32.10 48.02
CA SER A 749 13.00 -31.43 48.13
C SER A 749 12.85 -30.02 48.72
N ILE A 750 11.92 -29.22 48.20
CA ILE A 750 11.65 -27.85 48.70
C ILE A 750 11.12 -27.89 50.15
N ILE A 751 10.28 -28.87 50.50
CA ILE A 751 9.82 -29.10 51.89
C ILE A 751 10.98 -29.49 52.82
N SER A 752 12.04 -30.12 52.29
CA SER A 752 13.27 -30.40 53.04
C SER A 752 14.02 -29.10 53.37
N GLU A 753 14.28 -28.24 52.38
CA GLU A 753 15.01 -26.98 52.57
C GLU A 753 14.33 -26.03 53.58
N VAL A 754 13.00 -26.04 53.67
CA VAL A 754 12.23 -25.21 54.62
C VAL A 754 12.46 -25.62 56.09
N LYS A 755 12.95 -26.85 56.36
CA LYS A 755 13.21 -27.33 57.74
C LYS A 755 14.43 -26.67 58.39
N ASP A 756 15.48 -26.36 57.62
CA ASP A 756 16.76 -25.85 58.15
C ASP A 756 16.84 -24.30 58.25
N ALA A 757 15.86 -23.59 57.70
CA ALA A 757 15.84 -22.12 57.65
C ALA A 757 15.47 -21.47 59.00
N GLY A 758 16.44 -21.31 59.91
CA GLY A 758 16.27 -20.91 61.32
C GLY A 758 15.66 -19.54 61.69
N SER A 759 14.86 -18.89 60.85
CA SER A 759 14.18 -17.61 61.19
C SER A 759 12.72 -17.55 60.72
N VAL A 760 11.79 -17.45 61.68
CA VAL A 760 10.33 -17.51 61.50
C VAL A 760 9.79 -16.48 60.49
N LYS A 761 10.21 -15.22 60.58
CA LYS A 761 9.80 -14.16 59.62
C LYS A 761 10.26 -14.42 58.19
N ARG A 762 11.27 -15.29 57.99
CA ARG A 762 11.75 -15.71 56.66
C ARG A 762 10.97 -16.93 56.15
N GLN A 763 10.62 -17.87 57.03
CA GLN A 763 9.80 -19.04 56.70
C GLN A 763 8.43 -18.63 56.16
N MET A 764 7.68 -17.75 56.84
CA MET A 764 6.36 -17.31 56.36
C MET A 764 6.42 -16.59 55.00
N LYS A 765 7.51 -15.85 54.72
CA LYS A 765 7.74 -15.21 53.41
C LYS A 765 8.05 -16.23 52.31
N HIS A 766 8.83 -17.27 52.60
CA HIS A 766 9.05 -18.36 51.62
C HIS A 766 7.78 -19.18 51.39
N ILE A 767 7.01 -19.52 52.42
CA ILE A 767 5.74 -20.24 52.27
C ILE A 767 4.79 -19.45 51.35
N ASN A 768 4.64 -18.13 51.55
CA ASN A 768 3.81 -17.31 50.67
C ASN A 768 4.37 -17.18 49.24
N ALA A 769 5.70 -17.19 49.05
CA ALA A 769 6.30 -17.20 47.71
C ALA A 769 6.10 -18.55 46.99
N ILE A 770 6.21 -19.66 47.70
CA ILE A 770 5.92 -21.01 47.20
C ILE A 770 4.41 -21.15 46.88
N LYS A 771 3.54 -20.61 47.74
CA LYS A 771 2.08 -20.52 47.53
C LYS A 771 1.75 -19.73 46.25
N SER A 772 2.47 -18.63 45.98
CA SER A 772 2.37 -17.90 44.69
C SER A 772 2.83 -18.75 43.51
N CYS A 773 4.02 -19.37 43.58
CA CYS A 773 4.58 -20.14 42.48
C CYS A 773 3.75 -21.40 42.13
N ILE A 774 3.17 -22.06 43.14
CA ILE A 774 2.24 -23.19 42.93
C ILE A 774 0.95 -22.66 42.26
N MET A 775 0.39 -21.54 42.74
CA MET A 775 -0.79 -20.92 42.12
C MET A 775 -0.54 -20.45 40.68
N GLU A 776 0.65 -19.93 40.36
CA GLU A 776 1.02 -19.54 38.99
C GLU A 776 1.17 -20.75 38.06
N ASN A 777 1.78 -21.85 38.53
CA ASN A 777 1.88 -23.08 37.74
C ASN A 777 0.51 -23.74 37.54
N VAL A 778 -0.35 -23.76 38.56
CA VAL A 778 -1.75 -24.20 38.43
C VAL A 778 -2.50 -23.32 37.44
N ALA A 779 -2.35 -21.99 37.51
CA ALA A 779 -2.98 -21.05 36.56
C ALA A 779 -2.48 -21.17 35.11
N GLN A 780 -1.31 -21.78 34.87
CA GLN A 780 -0.85 -22.15 33.54
C GLN A 780 -1.49 -23.45 33.02
N MET A 781 -2.01 -24.31 33.91
CA MET A 781 -2.69 -25.56 33.53
C MET A 781 -4.22 -25.42 33.47
N THR A 782 -4.83 -24.59 34.33
CA THR A 782 -6.29 -24.33 34.36
C THR A 782 -6.74 -23.25 33.36
N GLY A 783 -5.79 -22.64 32.63
CA GLY A 783 -6.05 -21.60 31.65
C GLY A 783 -6.71 -22.15 30.37
N LYS A 784 -7.70 -21.42 29.83
CA LYS A 784 -8.29 -21.78 28.53
C LYS A 784 -7.21 -21.77 27.43
N PRO A 785 -7.15 -22.76 26.53
CA PRO A 785 -5.97 -23.00 25.69
C PRO A 785 -5.57 -21.81 24.81
N LEU A 786 -6.52 -20.97 24.39
CA LEU A 786 -6.28 -19.80 23.54
C LEU A 786 -6.45 -18.46 24.28
N GLN A 787 -6.40 -18.45 25.63
CA GLN A 787 -6.70 -17.26 26.46
C GLN A 787 -5.81 -16.03 26.20
N HIS A 788 -4.60 -16.24 25.68
CA HIS A 788 -3.65 -15.19 25.33
C HIS A 788 -3.85 -14.62 23.91
N ILE A 789 -4.58 -15.34 23.05
CA ILE A 789 -4.74 -14.97 21.63
C ILE A 789 -5.74 -13.84 21.49
N ARG A 790 -5.34 -12.77 20.78
CA ARG A 790 -6.27 -11.74 20.31
C ARG A 790 -6.61 -11.99 18.85
N TYR A 791 -7.90 -12.00 18.50
CA TYR A 791 -8.31 -12.39 17.14
C TYR A 791 -9.44 -11.56 16.53
N SER A 792 -9.56 -11.60 15.20
CA SER A 792 -10.71 -11.06 14.46
C SER A 792 -10.99 -11.91 13.21
N VAL A 793 -12.25 -11.92 12.77
CA VAL A 793 -12.74 -12.76 11.67
C VAL A 793 -13.46 -11.91 10.62
N PHE A 794 -13.02 -12.05 9.37
CA PHE A 794 -13.74 -11.57 8.19
C PHE A 794 -14.39 -12.76 7.47
N ALA A 795 -15.71 -12.86 7.58
CA ALA A 795 -16.51 -13.94 7.02
C ALA A 795 -17.02 -13.55 5.62
N LEU A 796 -16.85 -14.43 4.63
CA LEU A 796 -17.26 -14.20 3.25
C LEU A 796 -18.44 -15.11 2.87
N GLY A 797 -19.47 -14.53 2.25
CA GLY A 797 -20.66 -15.27 1.80
C GLY A 797 -21.52 -14.46 0.83
N SER A 798 -22.73 -14.93 0.58
CA SER A 798 -23.74 -14.25 -0.24
C SER A 798 -25.10 -14.35 0.43
N SER A 799 -25.79 -13.23 0.68
CA SER A 799 -27.08 -13.23 1.41
C SER A 799 -28.27 -13.76 0.58
N VAL A 800 -28.00 -14.41 -0.55
CA VAL A 800 -28.98 -15.17 -1.35
C VAL A 800 -29.18 -16.58 -0.74
N TYR A 801 -28.21 -17.07 0.02
CA TYR A 801 -28.25 -18.39 0.65
C TYR A 801 -28.64 -18.27 2.14
N PRO A 802 -29.43 -19.21 2.71
CA PRO A 802 -29.94 -19.09 4.08
C PRO A 802 -28.83 -18.99 5.13
N ASN A 803 -27.81 -19.82 5.02
CA ASN A 803 -26.71 -19.93 5.99
C ASN A 803 -25.56 -18.97 5.62
N PHE A 804 -25.90 -17.68 5.52
CA PHE A 804 -24.98 -16.60 5.19
C PHE A 804 -23.81 -16.52 6.18
N CYS A 805 -22.57 -16.49 5.66
CA CYS A 805 -21.32 -16.37 6.44
C CYS A 805 -21.10 -17.45 7.53
N ALA A 806 -21.87 -18.56 7.50
CA ALA A 806 -21.94 -19.53 8.59
C ALA A 806 -20.58 -20.10 9.04
N PHE A 807 -19.68 -20.46 8.11
CA PHE A 807 -18.37 -21.02 8.49
C PHE A 807 -17.48 -19.99 9.22
N GLY A 808 -17.57 -18.71 8.86
CA GLY A 808 -16.82 -17.64 9.55
C GLY A 808 -17.35 -17.36 10.96
N HIS A 809 -18.68 -17.35 11.12
CA HIS A 809 -19.32 -17.26 12.45
C HIS A 809 -19.00 -18.48 13.32
N TYR A 810 -18.98 -19.67 12.72
CA TYR A 810 -18.61 -20.92 13.40
C TYR A 810 -17.16 -20.88 13.93
N MET A 811 -16.19 -20.42 13.13
CA MET A 811 -14.81 -20.19 13.59
C MET A 811 -14.71 -19.17 14.73
N ASP A 812 -15.45 -18.06 14.65
CA ASP A 812 -15.51 -17.07 15.74
C ASP A 812 -16.10 -17.64 17.04
N HIS A 813 -17.17 -18.44 16.95
CA HIS A 813 -17.74 -19.12 18.12
C HIS A 813 -16.77 -20.15 18.72
N LEU A 814 -16.00 -20.86 17.89
CA LEU A 814 -15.08 -21.90 18.33
C LEU A 814 -13.86 -21.30 19.07
N LEU A 815 -13.21 -20.29 18.48
CA LEU A 815 -12.10 -19.57 19.12
C LEU A 815 -12.49 -18.90 20.44
N ALA A 816 -13.66 -18.26 20.50
CA ALA A 816 -14.14 -17.63 21.73
C ALA A 816 -14.41 -18.63 22.87
N ARG A 817 -14.90 -19.84 22.54
CA ARG A 817 -15.14 -20.89 23.56
C ARG A 817 -13.82 -21.37 24.16
N LEU A 818 -12.81 -21.56 23.31
CA LEU A 818 -11.43 -21.93 23.65
C LEU A 818 -10.61 -20.80 24.32
N GLY A 819 -11.22 -19.64 24.58
CA GLY A 819 -10.64 -18.55 25.39
C GLY A 819 -10.17 -17.33 24.62
N GLY A 820 -10.13 -17.36 23.28
CA GLY A 820 -9.63 -16.26 22.47
C GLY A 820 -10.38 -14.93 22.69
N LYS A 821 -9.63 -13.82 22.75
CA LYS A 821 -10.19 -12.48 22.94
C LYS A 821 -10.45 -11.79 21.59
N ARG A 822 -11.72 -11.53 21.27
CA ARG A 822 -12.10 -10.74 20.08
C ARG A 822 -11.52 -9.32 20.16
N LEU A 823 -10.87 -8.86 19.08
CA LEU A 823 -10.55 -7.46 18.84
C LEU A 823 -11.77 -6.69 18.32
N LEU A 824 -12.50 -7.29 17.38
CA LEU A 824 -13.74 -6.77 16.80
C LEU A 824 -14.78 -7.90 16.68
N LYS A 825 -16.05 -7.52 16.52
CA LYS A 825 -17.10 -8.45 16.08
C LYS A 825 -16.80 -8.96 14.66
N VAL A 826 -17.31 -10.15 14.32
CA VAL A 826 -17.21 -10.72 12.97
C VAL A 826 -17.73 -9.72 11.93
N ALA A 827 -16.96 -9.49 10.88
CA ALA A 827 -17.34 -8.62 9.78
C ALA A 827 -17.73 -9.45 8.55
N GLU A 828 -18.87 -9.11 7.95
CA GLU A 828 -19.50 -9.92 6.90
C GLU A 828 -19.29 -9.31 5.50
N GLY A 829 -18.62 -10.06 4.63
CA GLY A 829 -18.44 -9.77 3.21
C GLY A 829 -19.52 -10.40 2.35
N ASP A 830 -20.65 -9.70 2.18
CA ASP A 830 -21.73 -10.11 1.28
C ASP A 830 -21.42 -9.86 -0.21
N GLU A 831 -21.48 -10.91 -1.03
CA GLU A 831 -21.35 -10.86 -2.48
C GLU A 831 -22.33 -9.87 -3.12
N MET A 832 -23.58 -9.83 -2.66
CA MET A 832 -24.62 -9.00 -3.26
C MET A 832 -24.56 -7.52 -2.82
N LYS A 833 -23.93 -7.23 -1.69
CA LYS A 833 -23.85 -5.86 -1.11
C LYS A 833 -22.42 -5.28 -1.10
N GLY A 834 -21.46 -6.00 -1.69
CA GLY A 834 -20.13 -5.50 -2.02
C GLY A 834 -19.02 -5.85 -1.03
N GLN A 835 -18.63 -7.14 -0.98
CA GLN A 835 -17.54 -7.71 -0.16
C GLN A 835 -16.32 -6.78 0.01
N ARG A 836 -15.84 -6.18 -1.08
CA ARG A 836 -14.65 -5.31 -1.08
C ARG A 836 -14.82 -4.02 -0.26
N ARG A 837 -16.05 -3.51 -0.12
CA ARG A 837 -16.37 -2.36 0.76
C ARG A 837 -16.39 -2.80 2.22
N ALA A 838 -16.98 -3.94 2.52
CA ALA A 838 -16.97 -4.53 3.87
C ALA A 838 -15.53 -4.83 4.32
N PHE A 839 -14.71 -5.44 3.46
CA PHE A 839 -13.30 -5.71 3.74
C PHE A 839 -12.50 -4.42 3.98
N ARG A 840 -12.62 -3.41 3.10
CA ARG A 840 -11.93 -2.12 3.30
C ARG A 840 -12.32 -1.44 4.62
N LYS A 841 -13.59 -1.54 5.03
CA LYS A 841 -14.02 -1.03 6.33
C LYS A 841 -13.38 -1.85 7.47
N TRP A 842 -13.53 -3.17 7.46
CA TRP A 842 -12.96 -4.04 8.48
C TRP A 842 -11.44 -3.89 8.62
N VAL A 843 -10.69 -3.72 7.52
CA VAL A 843 -9.24 -3.43 7.58
C VAL A 843 -8.95 -2.10 8.27
N ALA A 844 -9.72 -1.05 7.96
CA ALA A 844 -9.58 0.26 8.60
C ALA A 844 -10.01 0.26 10.07
N ASP A 845 -10.95 -0.61 10.46
CA ASP A 845 -11.38 -0.79 11.85
C ASP A 845 -10.38 -1.68 12.65
N VAL A 846 -9.83 -2.75 12.03
CA VAL A 846 -9.05 -3.81 12.74
C VAL A 846 -7.56 -3.48 12.88
N PHE A 847 -6.98 -2.70 11.97
CA PHE A 847 -5.56 -2.33 12.05
C PHE A 847 -5.27 -1.39 13.24
N PRO A 848 -6.01 -0.28 13.47
CA PRO A 848 -5.86 0.53 14.67
C PRO A 848 -6.17 -0.26 15.95
N ALA A 849 -7.23 -1.08 15.95
CA ALA A 849 -7.59 -1.92 17.09
C ALA A 849 -6.49 -2.95 17.44
N ALA A 850 -5.74 -3.45 16.45
CA ALA A 850 -4.56 -4.27 16.70
C ALA A 850 -3.36 -3.44 17.22
N CYS A 851 -3.14 -2.24 16.69
CA CYS A 851 -2.07 -1.34 17.16
C CYS A 851 -2.28 -0.92 18.61
N GLU A 852 -3.49 -0.49 18.98
CA GLU A 852 -3.92 -0.20 20.36
C GLU A 852 -3.75 -1.44 21.25
N ALA A 853 -4.27 -2.60 20.80
CA ALA A 853 -4.21 -3.85 21.57
C ALA A 853 -2.78 -4.27 21.95
N PHE A 854 -1.79 -3.94 21.12
CA PHE A 854 -0.40 -4.36 21.28
C PHE A 854 0.57 -3.19 21.57
N ASN A 855 0.06 -1.98 21.81
CA ASN A 855 0.82 -0.76 22.04
C ASN A 855 1.89 -0.51 20.96
N VAL A 856 1.46 -0.55 19.69
CA VAL A 856 2.25 -0.25 18.49
C VAL A 856 1.75 1.07 17.89
N GLU A 857 2.63 1.83 17.26
CA GLU A 857 2.30 3.11 16.62
C GLU A 857 1.31 2.91 15.45
N ASP A 858 0.21 3.67 15.45
CA ASP A 858 -0.81 3.64 14.39
C ASP A 858 -0.42 4.57 13.22
N ASP A 859 0.15 3.97 12.19
CA ASP A 859 0.57 4.65 10.95
C ASP A 859 -0.51 4.57 9.84
N SER A 860 -1.79 4.38 10.19
CA SER A 860 -2.90 4.04 9.26
C SER A 860 -3.18 5.02 8.09
N GLN A 861 -2.41 6.10 7.94
CA GLN A 861 -2.44 6.95 6.75
C GLN A 861 -2.14 6.15 5.46
N PHE A 862 -1.15 5.25 5.47
CA PHE A 862 -0.77 4.48 4.28
C PHE A 862 -1.92 3.60 3.76
N ILE A 863 -2.82 3.12 4.64
CA ILE A 863 -3.94 2.23 4.28
C ILE A 863 -4.88 2.90 3.26
N LYS A 864 -5.04 4.22 3.35
CA LYS A 864 -5.84 5.02 2.39
C LYS A 864 -5.18 5.00 1.00
N GLU A 865 -3.85 5.09 0.93
CA GLU A 865 -3.09 5.02 -0.32
C GLU A 865 -3.06 3.60 -0.92
N THR A 866 -2.82 2.57 -0.09
CA THR A 866 -2.83 1.15 -0.47
C THR A 866 -4.18 0.70 -1.06
N PHE A 867 -5.27 1.40 -0.75
CA PHE A 867 -6.58 1.20 -1.36
C PHE A 867 -6.96 2.22 -2.47
N SER A 868 -6.11 3.21 -2.75
CA SER A 868 -6.34 4.27 -3.75
C SER A 868 -5.47 4.14 -5.02
N SER A 869 -4.67 3.07 -5.16
CA SER A 869 -3.87 2.79 -6.35
C SER A 869 -4.74 2.48 -7.59
N LYS A 870 -5.21 3.52 -8.30
CA LYS A 870 -5.95 3.39 -9.56
C LYS A 870 -5.01 2.85 -10.65
N LEU A 871 -5.34 1.69 -11.20
CA LEU A 871 -4.67 1.18 -12.39
C LEU A 871 -5.04 2.05 -13.60
N SER A 872 -4.03 2.55 -14.32
CA SER A 872 -4.15 3.29 -15.56
C SER A 872 -3.39 2.59 -16.69
N MET A 873 -3.51 3.12 -17.91
CA MET A 873 -2.78 2.60 -19.08
C MET A 873 -1.24 2.66 -18.89
N ASP A 874 -0.75 3.61 -18.09
CA ASP A 874 0.68 3.82 -17.81
C ASP A 874 1.21 2.95 -16.67
N THR A 875 0.32 2.31 -15.88
CA THR A 875 0.69 1.39 -14.79
C THR A 875 0.54 -0.08 -15.14
N VAL A 876 0.07 -0.44 -16.35
CA VAL A 876 -0.18 -1.84 -16.75
C VAL A 876 0.29 -2.11 -18.18
N ARG A 877 1.31 -2.97 -18.33
CA ARG A 877 1.93 -3.31 -19.63
C ARG A 877 1.87 -4.81 -19.93
N PHE A 878 1.96 -5.15 -21.22
CA PHE A 878 2.29 -6.51 -21.65
C PHE A 878 3.80 -6.63 -21.93
N VAL A 879 4.37 -7.79 -21.60
CA VAL A 879 5.72 -8.21 -21.97
C VAL A 879 5.64 -9.59 -22.64
N LYS A 880 6.53 -9.92 -23.58
CA LYS A 880 6.56 -11.26 -24.21
C LYS A 880 6.86 -12.35 -23.17
N ALA A 881 6.19 -13.49 -23.26
CA ALA A 881 6.34 -14.60 -22.33
C ALA A 881 6.59 -15.95 -23.04
N LYS A 882 6.91 -17.00 -22.26
CA LYS A 882 6.92 -18.38 -22.74
C LYS A 882 5.48 -18.93 -22.72
N GLN A 883 5.15 -19.82 -23.65
CA GLN A 883 3.85 -20.49 -23.69
C GLN A 883 3.80 -21.66 -22.71
N HIS A 884 2.68 -21.81 -22.00
CA HIS A 884 2.36 -22.98 -21.18
C HIS A 884 1.20 -23.76 -21.81
N GLN A 885 1.09 -25.05 -21.48
CA GLN A 885 -0.07 -25.87 -21.85
C GLN A 885 -1.32 -25.42 -21.07
N LEU A 886 -2.50 -25.57 -21.69
CA LEU A 886 -3.75 -24.97 -21.20
C LEU A 886 -4.22 -25.61 -19.90
N ASP A 887 -4.12 -26.93 -19.79
CA ASP A 887 -4.40 -27.73 -18.59
C ASP A 887 -3.52 -27.31 -17.39
N HIS A 888 -2.19 -27.21 -17.57
CA HIS A 888 -1.27 -26.71 -16.55
C HIS A 888 -1.58 -25.26 -16.14
N ALA A 889 -1.92 -24.39 -17.10
CA ALA A 889 -2.29 -23.00 -16.84
C ALA A 889 -3.62 -22.88 -16.08
N LEU A 890 -4.66 -23.63 -16.46
CA LEU A 890 -5.93 -23.72 -15.74
C LEU A 890 -5.74 -24.29 -14.33
N SER A 891 -4.94 -25.35 -14.19
CA SER A 891 -4.65 -25.99 -12.90
C SER A 891 -3.95 -25.04 -11.94
N LYS A 892 -2.95 -24.29 -12.42
CA LYS A 892 -2.27 -23.26 -11.62
C LYS A 892 -3.17 -22.06 -11.30
N TYR A 893 -4.06 -21.66 -12.22
CA TYR A 893 -4.94 -20.49 -12.03
C TYR A 893 -6.09 -20.77 -11.06
N HIS A 894 -6.65 -21.98 -11.07
CA HIS A 894 -7.78 -22.38 -10.22
C HIS A 894 -7.38 -23.18 -8.97
N HIS A 895 -6.11 -23.55 -8.82
CA HIS A 895 -5.60 -24.37 -7.71
C HIS A 895 -6.34 -25.72 -7.54
N LYS A 896 -6.78 -26.34 -8.64
CA LYS A 896 -7.41 -27.68 -8.69
C LYS A 896 -6.72 -28.54 -9.76
N LYS A 897 -6.63 -29.86 -9.55
CA LYS A 897 -6.04 -30.80 -10.53
C LYS A 897 -6.97 -30.91 -11.76
N VAL A 898 -6.55 -30.37 -12.90
CA VAL A 898 -7.31 -30.45 -14.16
C VAL A 898 -7.03 -31.79 -14.83
N SER A 899 -8.10 -32.49 -15.20
CA SER A 899 -8.09 -33.67 -16.06
C SER A 899 -8.69 -33.34 -17.44
N ILE A 900 -8.43 -34.21 -18.41
CA ILE A 900 -8.87 -34.05 -19.80
C ILE A 900 -9.71 -35.28 -20.19
N CYS A 901 -10.95 -35.06 -20.64
CA CYS A 901 -11.93 -36.11 -20.94
C CYS A 901 -12.49 -35.97 -22.35
N GLN A 902 -12.63 -37.04 -23.12
CA GLN A 902 -13.18 -36.97 -24.48
C GLN A 902 -14.71 -37.05 -24.47
N LEU A 903 -15.41 -36.16 -25.19
CA LEU A 903 -16.87 -36.24 -25.34
C LEU A 903 -17.23 -37.39 -26.29
N LEU A 904 -17.65 -38.53 -25.76
CA LEU A 904 -18.05 -39.71 -26.54
C LEU A 904 -19.39 -39.48 -27.26
N ARG A 905 -20.41 -39.01 -26.53
CA ARG A 905 -21.78 -38.87 -27.05
C ARG A 905 -22.52 -37.68 -26.43
N LYS A 906 -23.41 -37.08 -27.22
CA LYS A 906 -24.29 -35.97 -26.83
C LYS A 906 -25.71 -36.26 -27.35
N THR A 907 -26.70 -36.25 -26.46
CA THR A 907 -28.10 -36.59 -26.78
C THR A 907 -29.05 -35.61 -26.12
N ASN A 908 -29.95 -34.97 -26.88
CA ASN A 908 -31.04 -34.17 -26.29
C ASN A 908 -32.13 -35.10 -25.76
N LEU A 909 -32.61 -34.85 -24.54
CA LEU A 909 -33.60 -35.68 -23.84
C LEU A 909 -35.05 -35.23 -24.09
N HIS A 910 -35.27 -34.13 -24.82
CA HIS A 910 -36.60 -33.63 -25.23
C HIS A 910 -36.84 -33.85 -26.72
N SER A 911 -38.11 -33.89 -27.14
CA SER A 911 -38.48 -33.93 -28.57
C SER A 911 -38.15 -32.63 -29.30
N SER A 912 -38.09 -32.71 -30.63
CA SER A 912 -37.86 -31.61 -31.58
C SER A 912 -38.76 -30.40 -31.39
N ASP A 913 -39.95 -30.62 -30.83
CA ASP A 913 -41.07 -29.68 -30.88
C ASP A 913 -41.12 -28.77 -29.63
N THR A 914 -40.14 -28.92 -28.74
CA THR A 914 -40.06 -28.21 -27.47
C THR A 914 -39.01 -27.10 -27.48
N SER A 915 -39.31 -25.97 -26.84
CA SER A 915 -38.39 -24.83 -26.69
C SER A 915 -37.35 -25.00 -25.57
N ARG A 916 -37.34 -26.15 -24.90
CA ARG A 916 -36.39 -26.51 -23.83
C ARG A 916 -35.46 -27.61 -24.32
N SER A 917 -34.18 -27.50 -24.03
CA SER A 917 -33.20 -28.56 -24.32
C SER A 917 -32.50 -29.00 -23.04
N THR A 918 -32.23 -30.29 -22.94
CA THR A 918 -31.49 -30.89 -21.82
C THR A 918 -30.67 -32.01 -22.39
N LEU A 919 -29.35 -31.88 -22.28
CA LEU A 919 -28.39 -32.74 -22.91
C LEU A 919 -27.92 -33.79 -21.91
N LEU A 920 -27.99 -35.07 -22.29
CA LEU A 920 -27.12 -36.09 -21.74
C LEU A 920 -25.79 -36.04 -22.50
N LEU A 921 -24.71 -35.86 -21.76
CA LEU A 921 -23.34 -35.89 -22.25
C LEU A 921 -22.65 -37.11 -21.64
N GLU A 922 -21.85 -37.80 -22.42
CA GLU A 922 -21.14 -39.01 -22.00
C GLU A 922 -19.66 -38.81 -22.31
N LEU A 923 -18.83 -38.80 -21.26
CA LEU A 923 -17.42 -38.45 -21.30
C LEU A 923 -16.56 -39.67 -21.00
N ASP A 924 -15.51 -39.90 -21.78
CA ASP A 924 -14.43 -40.81 -21.42
C ASP A 924 -13.55 -40.14 -20.35
N ALA A 925 -13.44 -40.79 -19.20
CA ALA A 925 -12.69 -40.35 -18.03
C ALA A 925 -11.44 -41.22 -17.78
N GLY A 926 -11.22 -42.26 -18.59
CA GLY A 926 -10.14 -43.23 -18.42
C GLY A 926 -10.21 -43.98 -17.08
N GLN A 927 -9.08 -44.56 -16.66
CA GLN A 927 -8.95 -45.22 -15.36
C GLN A 927 -8.38 -44.29 -14.25
N GLU A 928 -7.91 -43.10 -14.61
CA GLU A 928 -7.25 -42.17 -13.67
C GLU A 928 -8.24 -41.32 -12.85
N ILE A 929 -9.50 -41.20 -13.30
CA ILE A 929 -10.51 -40.35 -12.66
C ILE A 929 -11.50 -41.24 -11.90
N GLN A 930 -11.35 -41.27 -10.58
CA GLN A 930 -12.26 -41.95 -9.68
C GLN A 930 -13.33 -40.97 -9.15
N TYR A 931 -14.56 -41.45 -9.01
CA TYR A 931 -15.69 -40.71 -8.44
C TYR A 931 -16.70 -41.69 -7.82
N GLN A 932 -17.52 -41.22 -6.89
CA GLN A 932 -18.67 -41.95 -6.35
C GLN A 932 -19.99 -41.35 -6.88
N PRO A 933 -21.07 -42.15 -6.98
CA PRO A 933 -22.41 -41.61 -7.23
C PRO A 933 -22.76 -40.52 -6.20
N GLY A 934 -23.18 -39.34 -6.67
CA GLY A 934 -23.42 -38.15 -5.83
C GLY A 934 -22.35 -37.07 -5.97
N ASP A 935 -21.13 -37.43 -6.38
CA ASP A 935 -20.04 -36.49 -6.65
C ASP A 935 -20.37 -35.51 -7.79
N HIS A 936 -19.58 -34.43 -7.85
CA HIS A 936 -19.74 -33.34 -8.82
C HIS A 936 -18.53 -33.26 -9.74
N VAL A 937 -18.75 -32.79 -10.96
CA VAL A 937 -17.67 -32.40 -11.88
C VAL A 937 -17.71 -30.90 -12.12
N GLY A 938 -16.57 -30.23 -11.99
CA GLY A 938 -16.36 -28.85 -12.42
C GLY A 938 -15.84 -28.83 -13.86
N VAL A 939 -16.67 -28.40 -14.81
CA VAL A 939 -16.26 -28.23 -16.22
C VAL A 939 -15.70 -26.83 -16.41
N PHE A 940 -14.53 -26.69 -17.05
CA PHE A 940 -14.02 -25.38 -17.47
C PHE A 940 -14.65 -25.00 -18.82
N PRO A 941 -15.48 -23.94 -18.90
CA PRO A 941 -16.04 -23.49 -20.16
C PRO A 941 -15.07 -22.60 -20.93
N CYS A 942 -15.30 -22.42 -22.22
CA CYS A 942 -14.73 -21.30 -22.97
C CYS A 942 -15.81 -20.29 -23.38
N ASN A 943 -15.40 -19.03 -23.55
CA ASN A 943 -16.25 -18.00 -24.14
C ASN A 943 -16.47 -18.28 -25.65
N ARG A 944 -17.66 -17.94 -26.17
CA ARG A 944 -17.97 -18.07 -27.60
C ARG A 944 -17.09 -17.14 -28.44
N LYS A 945 -16.62 -17.64 -29.59
CA LYS A 945 -15.64 -16.94 -30.45
C LYS A 945 -16.13 -15.56 -30.89
N GLU A 946 -17.41 -15.44 -31.22
CA GLU A 946 -18.04 -14.22 -31.71
C GLU A 946 -18.02 -13.11 -30.64
N ILE A 947 -18.07 -13.48 -29.36
CA ILE A 947 -17.97 -12.57 -28.22
C ILE A 947 -16.50 -12.15 -28.03
N VAL A 948 -15.56 -13.11 -28.08
CA VAL A 948 -14.12 -12.84 -27.95
C VAL A 948 -13.60 -11.95 -29.08
N ASP A 949 -13.87 -12.29 -30.34
CA ASP A 949 -13.50 -11.46 -31.50
C ASP A 949 -14.25 -10.11 -31.47
N GLY A 950 -15.50 -10.08 -30.98
CA GLY A 950 -16.25 -8.85 -30.74
C GLY A 950 -15.60 -7.92 -29.71
N VAL A 951 -15.07 -8.44 -28.61
CA VAL A 951 -14.27 -7.68 -27.62
C VAL A 951 -12.93 -7.24 -28.23
N LEU A 952 -12.20 -8.15 -28.87
CA LEU A 952 -10.91 -7.86 -29.51
C LEU A 952 -11.04 -6.73 -30.55
N SER A 953 -12.12 -6.68 -31.32
CA SER A 953 -12.37 -5.63 -32.32
C SER A 953 -12.47 -4.20 -31.76
N ARG A 954 -12.67 -4.06 -30.44
CA ARG A 954 -12.81 -2.77 -29.73
C ARG A 954 -11.58 -2.38 -28.91
N LEU A 955 -10.62 -3.28 -28.74
CA LEU A 955 -9.45 -3.05 -27.90
C LEU A 955 -8.34 -2.28 -28.62
N THR A 956 -7.71 -1.35 -27.90
CA THR A 956 -6.43 -0.76 -28.34
C THR A 956 -5.32 -1.80 -28.13
N ILE A 957 -5.05 -2.57 -29.19
CA ILE A 957 -4.09 -3.68 -29.22
C ILE A 957 -2.73 -3.17 -29.74
N ARG A 958 -1.65 -3.44 -28.98
CA ARG A 958 -0.25 -3.13 -29.35
C ARG A 958 0.67 -4.36 -29.35
N VAL A 959 0.08 -5.54 -29.27
CA VAL A 959 0.75 -6.86 -29.25
C VAL A 959 0.04 -7.78 -30.23
N ASP A 960 0.73 -8.80 -30.72
CA ASP A 960 0.09 -9.86 -31.49
C ASP A 960 -0.92 -10.62 -30.60
N LEU A 961 -2.10 -10.92 -31.14
CA LEU A 961 -3.23 -11.53 -30.43
C LEU A 961 -2.95 -12.96 -29.98
N ASP A 962 -2.12 -13.66 -30.74
CA ASP A 962 -1.91 -15.10 -30.66
C ASP A 962 -0.49 -15.47 -30.15
N VAL A 963 0.36 -14.46 -29.89
CA VAL A 963 1.66 -14.59 -29.20
C VAL A 963 1.49 -14.54 -27.67
N PRO A 964 2.20 -15.37 -26.88
CA PRO A 964 2.13 -15.33 -25.41
C PRO A 964 2.65 -14.03 -24.80
N VAL A 965 1.87 -13.47 -23.87
CA VAL A 965 2.20 -12.26 -23.11
C VAL A 965 2.01 -12.47 -21.61
N GLN A 966 2.83 -11.78 -20.82
CA GLN A 966 2.67 -11.60 -19.38
C GLN A 966 2.16 -10.18 -19.12
N VAL A 967 1.17 -10.03 -18.24
CA VAL A 967 0.78 -8.71 -17.70
C VAL A 967 1.74 -8.33 -16.58
N GLN A 968 2.24 -7.10 -16.60
CA GLN A 968 3.01 -6.51 -15.51
C GLN A 968 2.35 -5.22 -15.03
N VAL A 969 2.38 -5.01 -13.71
CA VAL A 969 1.84 -3.83 -13.01
C VAL A 969 2.99 -3.05 -12.38
N LEU A 970 2.90 -1.72 -12.40
CA LEU A 970 3.82 -0.85 -11.70
C LEU A 970 3.43 -0.75 -10.21
N LYS A 971 4.02 -1.59 -9.35
CA LYS A 971 3.88 -1.48 -7.89
C LYS A 971 4.81 -0.37 -7.36
N ALA A 972 4.41 0.27 -6.26
CA ALA A 972 5.14 1.36 -5.62
C ALA A 972 5.51 0.90 -4.21
N ASN A 973 6.79 0.59 -4.01
CA ASN A 973 7.31 -0.05 -2.81
C ASN A 973 8.06 0.99 -1.96
N ASN A 974 7.59 1.22 -0.74
CA ASN A 974 8.22 2.17 0.18
C ASN A 974 9.51 1.55 0.75
N THR A 975 10.63 2.25 0.56
CA THR A 975 11.94 1.89 1.12
C THR A 975 12.42 2.99 2.07
N SER A 976 13.45 2.70 2.87
CA SER A 976 14.10 3.70 3.74
C SER A 976 14.64 4.92 2.99
N ASN A 977 14.79 4.82 1.66
CA ASN A 977 15.33 5.86 0.79
C ASN A 977 14.23 6.49 -0.08
N GLY A 978 12.95 6.26 0.23
CA GLY A 978 11.79 6.76 -0.51
C GLY A 978 11.04 5.70 -1.32
N VAL A 979 10.05 6.15 -2.10
CA VAL A 979 9.13 5.30 -2.88
C VAL A 979 9.79 4.85 -4.18
N VAL A 980 10.10 3.55 -4.31
CA VAL A 980 10.66 2.96 -5.53
C VAL A 980 9.54 2.30 -6.33
N LYS A 981 9.43 2.61 -7.62
CA LYS A 981 8.39 2.02 -8.49
C LYS A 981 8.98 0.88 -9.33
N THR A 982 8.50 -0.34 -9.11
CA THR A 982 8.95 -1.57 -9.76
C THR A 982 7.87 -2.16 -10.65
N TRP A 983 8.27 -2.67 -11.82
CA TRP A 983 7.38 -3.42 -12.71
C TRP A 983 7.40 -4.89 -12.31
N GLU A 984 6.27 -5.40 -11.84
CA GLU A 984 6.15 -6.77 -11.31
C GLU A 984 5.06 -7.53 -12.08
N PRO A 985 5.16 -8.86 -12.25
CA PRO A 985 4.10 -9.66 -12.85
C PRO A 985 2.76 -9.50 -12.12
N HIS A 986 1.65 -9.51 -12.85
CA HIS A 986 0.32 -9.46 -12.25
C HIS A 986 0.02 -10.78 -11.53
N ASP A 987 -0.24 -10.70 -10.22
CA ASP A 987 -0.16 -11.84 -9.29
C ASP A 987 -1.07 -13.04 -9.67
N THR A 988 -2.18 -12.79 -10.37
CA THR A 988 -3.12 -13.82 -10.83
C THR A 988 -3.16 -14.11 -12.34
N VAL A 989 -2.66 -13.24 -13.22
CA VAL A 989 -2.96 -13.37 -14.67
C VAL A 989 -1.95 -14.29 -15.35
N PRO A 990 -2.39 -15.42 -15.96
CA PRO A 990 -1.48 -16.39 -16.55
C PRO A 990 -0.78 -15.86 -17.81
N SER A 991 0.42 -16.38 -18.07
CA SER A 991 1.20 -16.04 -19.26
C SER A 991 0.74 -16.89 -20.46
N CYS A 992 -0.17 -16.34 -21.26
CA CYS A 992 -0.70 -16.94 -22.48
C CYS A 992 -0.99 -15.86 -23.54
N SER A 993 -1.50 -16.22 -24.72
CA SER A 993 -1.91 -15.21 -25.71
C SER A 993 -3.15 -14.44 -25.25
N LEU A 994 -3.34 -13.23 -25.78
CA LEU A 994 -4.51 -12.40 -25.43
C LEU A 994 -5.82 -13.09 -25.83
N ARG A 995 -5.83 -13.80 -26.98
CA ARG A 995 -6.96 -14.62 -27.40
C ARG A 995 -7.25 -15.74 -26.41
N THR A 996 -6.25 -16.53 -26.01
CA THR A 996 -6.41 -17.59 -25.01
C THR A 996 -6.92 -17.06 -23.67
N LEU A 997 -6.40 -15.91 -23.21
CA LEU A 997 -6.79 -15.29 -21.95
C LEU A 997 -8.28 -14.90 -21.92
N LEU A 998 -8.76 -14.22 -22.97
CA LEU A 998 -10.18 -13.85 -23.12
C LEU A 998 -11.08 -15.03 -23.48
N THR A 999 -10.54 -16.16 -23.91
CA THR A 999 -11.31 -17.37 -24.26
C THR A 999 -11.54 -18.28 -23.05
N TRP A 1000 -10.54 -18.46 -22.16
CA TRP A 1000 -10.55 -19.49 -21.12
C TRP A 1000 -10.43 -18.98 -19.67
N PHE A 1001 -9.91 -17.77 -19.43
CA PHE A 1001 -9.50 -17.35 -18.08
C PHE A 1001 -10.30 -16.17 -17.52
N LEU A 1002 -10.94 -15.37 -18.38
CA LEU A 1002 -11.65 -14.15 -18.01
C LEU A 1002 -13.10 -14.18 -18.50
N ASP A 1003 -14.04 -13.78 -17.64
CA ASP A 1003 -15.45 -13.65 -17.97
C ASP A 1003 -15.70 -12.31 -18.69
N VAL A 1004 -16.08 -12.39 -19.96
CA VAL A 1004 -16.45 -11.25 -20.82
C VAL A 1004 -17.96 -11.09 -21.00
N THR A 1005 -18.77 -11.86 -20.26
CA THR A 1005 -20.22 -11.97 -20.41
C THR A 1005 -21.01 -11.36 -19.25
N THR A 1006 -20.46 -11.37 -18.04
CA THR A 1006 -21.03 -10.69 -16.87
C THR A 1006 -20.86 -9.16 -17.00
N PRO A 1007 -21.92 -8.36 -16.74
CA PRO A 1007 -21.80 -6.91 -16.70
C PRO A 1007 -20.78 -6.43 -15.67
N LEU A 1008 -19.93 -5.48 -16.08
CA LEU A 1008 -18.90 -4.89 -15.23
C LEU A 1008 -19.51 -4.12 -14.04
N ALA A 1009 -18.90 -4.27 -12.87
CA ALA A 1009 -19.27 -3.59 -11.64
C ALA A 1009 -18.97 -2.08 -11.71
N PRO A 1010 -19.61 -1.23 -10.88
CA PRO A 1010 -19.51 0.24 -10.98
C PRO A 1010 -18.08 0.80 -11.08
N ILE A 1011 -17.13 0.28 -10.30
CA ILE A 1011 -15.71 0.68 -10.35
C ILE A 1011 -15.03 0.39 -11.71
N GLN A 1012 -15.40 -0.70 -12.37
CA GLN A 1012 -14.89 -1.06 -13.70
C GLN A 1012 -15.54 -0.15 -14.76
N LEU A 1013 -16.79 0.29 -14.54
CA LEU A 1013 -17.47 1.28 -15.38
C LEU A 1013 -16.94 2.70 -15.18
N GLU A 1014 -16.60 3.11 -13.95
CA GLU A 1014 -15.88 4.36 -13.66
C GLU A 1014 -14.52 4.38 -14.38
N ASN A 1015 -13.77 3.28 -14.33
CA ASN A 1015 -12.49 3.15 -15.03
C ASN A 1015 -12.67 3.18 -16.57
N LEU A 1016 -13.72 2.55 -17.12
CA LEU A 1016 -14.03 2.64 -18.55
C LEU A 1016 -14.55 4.01 -18.99
N ALA A 1017 -15.31 4.72 -18.14
CA ALA A 1017 -15.73 6.09 -18.37
C ALA A 1017 -14.52 7.04 -18.43
N SER A 1018 -13.45 6.77 -17.67
CA SER A 1018 -12.20 7.54 -17.74
C SER A 1018 -11.44 7.42 -19.07
N VAL A 1019 -11.79 6.43 -19.91
CA VAL A 1019 -11.23 6.21 -21.26
C VAL A 1019 -12.27 6.25 -22.38
N ALA A 1020 -13.48 6.76 -22.11
CA ALA A 1020 -14.47 7.07 -23.13
C ALA A 1020 -14.15 8.41 -23.81
N THR A 1021 -14.22 8.47 -25.14
CA THR A 1021 -13.91 9.69 -25.89
C THR A 1021 -15.12 10.58 -26.18
N ASP A 1022 -16.34 10.09 -25.95
CA ASP A 1022 -17.57 10.88 -26.08
C ASP A 1022 -18.13 11.30 -24.71
N PRO A 1023 -18.46 12.59 -24.48
CA PRO A 1023 -18.96 13.07 -23.18
C PRO A 1023 -20.35 12.57 -22.77
N GLU A 1024 -21.25 12.24 -23.72
CA GLU A 1024 -22.52 11.59 -23.37
C GLU A 1024 -22.30 10.11 -23.02
N GLU A 1025 -21.48 9.39 -23.77
CA GLU A 1025 -21.14 7.99 -23.45
C GLU A 1025 -20.39 7.90 -22.12
N GLN A 1026 -19.46 8.81 -21.83
CA GLN A 1026 -18.80 8.92 -20.52
C GLN A 1026 -19.82 9.13 -19.40
N ARG A 1027 -20.77 10.06 -19.57
CA ARG A 1027 -21.83 10.32 -18.58
C ARG A 1027 -22.80 9.14 -18.43
N ARG A 1028 -23.07 8.40 -19.51
CA ARG A 1028 -23.92 7.19 -19.49
C ARG A 1028 -23.20 5.98 -18.91
N LEU A 1029 -21.89 5.81 -19.10
CA LEU A 1029 -21.09 4.73 -18.48
C LEU A 1029 -21.08 4.84 -16.95
N LEU A 1030 -21.07 6.07 -16.42
CA LEU A 1030 -21.24 6.35 -14.98
C LEU A 1030 -22.67 6.05 -14.46
N GLN A 1031 -23.61 5.69 -15.33
CA GLN A 1031 -25.01 5.38 -14.98
C GLN A 1031 -25.41 3.93 -15.32
N LEU A 1032 -24.97 3.39 -16.46
CA LEU A 1032 -25.42 2.15 -17.07
C LEU A 1032 -24.33 1.53 -17.95
N ALA A 1033 -24.21 0.20 -17.94
CA ALA A 1033 -23.56 -0.59 -19.00
C ALA A 1033 -24.66 -1.13 -19.96
N THR A 1034 -24.44 -1.45 -21.24
CA THR A 1034 -23.26 -2.11 -21.86
C THR A 1034 -23.02 -1.72 -23.34
N SER A 1035 -23.46 -0.55 -23.83
CA SER A 1035 -23.68 -0.31 -25.28
C SER A 1035 -22.92 0.86 -25.92
N PHE A 1036 -21.61 1.04 -25.67
CA PHE A 1036 -20.86 2.25 -26.06
C PHE A 1036 -19.70 1.97 -27.04
N PRO A 1037 -19.71 2.51 -28.28
CA PRO A 1037 -18.63 2.33 -29.26
C PRO A 1037 -17.40 3.23 -29.07
N SER A 1038 -17.47 4.32 -28.29
CA SER A 1038 -16.31 5.23 -28.07
C SER A 1038 -15.24 4.63 -27.14
N VAL A 1039 -15.61 3.62 -26.35
CA VAL A 1039 -14.76 2.99 -25.33
C VAL A 1039 -13.72 2.07 -25.98
N ARG A 1040 -12.44 2.49 -25.97
CA ARG A 1040 -11.32 1.74 -26.58
C ARG A 1040 -10.14 1.50 -25.61
N PRO A 1041 -10.36 0.82 -24.46
CA PRO A 1041 -9.31 0.56 -23.48
C PRO A 1041 -8.14 -0.20 -24.10
N THR A 1042 -6.94 -0.01 -23.54
CA THR A 1042 -5.80 -0.87 -23.86
C THR A 1042 -6.10 -2.29 -23.42
N ALA A 1043 -5.72 -3.28 -24.23
CA ALA A 1043 -5.92 -4.67 -23.89
C ALA A 1043 -5.27 -5.07 -22.55
N SER A 1044 -4.15 -4.44 -22.15
CA SER A 1044 -3.50 -4.67 -20.85
C SER A 1044 -4.33 -4.19 -19.66
N LEU A 1045 -5.00 -3.03 -19.79
CA LEU A 1045 -5.84 -2.49 -18.73
C LEU A 1045 -7.12 -3.31 -18.54
N LEU A 1046 -7.81 -3.70 -19.63
CA LEU A 1046 -9.05 -4.48 -19.54
C LEU A 1046 -8.83 -5.83 -18.84
N VAL A 1047 -7.74 -6.54 -19.14
CA VAL A 1047 -7.50 -7.88 -18.55
C VAL A 1047 -7.20 -7.84 -17.05
N THR A 1048 -6.75 -6.71 -16.51
CA THR A 1048 -6.63 -6.49 -15.05
C THR A 1048 -7.96 -6.08 -14.38
N HIS A 1049 -9.04 -5.99 -15.15
CA HIS A 1049 -10.34 -5.53 -14.69
C HIS A 1049 -11.48 -6.51 -14.96
N LEU A 1050 -11.27 -7.57 -15.76
CA LEU A 1050 -12.26 -8.65 -15.93
C LEU A 1050 -12.22 -9.63 -14.75
N ASN A 1051 -13.35 -10.27 -14.45
CA ASN A 1051 -13.44 -11.30 -13.42
C ASN A 1051 -12.88 -12.64 -13.95
N PRO A 1052 -12.28 -13.50 -13.10
CA PRO A 1052 -11.90 -14.86 -13.50
C PRO A 1052 -13.11 -15.70 -13.95
N LEU A 1053 -13.01 -16.31 -15.13
CA LEU A 1053 -14.04 -17.24 -15.64
C LEU A 1053 -14.10 -18.49 -14.75
N GLN A 1054 -15.23 -18.73 -14.09
CA GLN A 1054 -15.36 -19.84 -13.14
C GLN A 1054 -15.74 -21.17 -13.82
N PRO A 1055 -15.20 -22.32 -13.36
CA PRO A 1055 -15.71 -23.62 -13.76
C PRO A 1055 -17.17 -23.79 -13.32
N ARG A 1056 -17.96 -24.51 -14.12
CA ARG A 1056 -19.35 -24.82 -13.79
C ARG A 1056 -19.47 -26.22 -13.21
N PHE A 1057 -19.95 -26.30 -11.97
CA PHE A 1057 -20.29 -27.56 -11.33
C PHE A 1057 -21.59 -28.17 -11.90
N TYR A 1058 -21.55 -29.48 -12.12
CA TYR A 1058 -22.67 -30.35 -12.45
C TYR A 1058 -22.55 -31.64 -11.62
N SER A 1059 -23.64 -32.13 -11.04
CA SER A 1059 -23.64 -33.45 -10.39
C SER A 1059 -23.49 -34.56 -11.44
N ILE A 1060 -22.67 -35.57 -11.15
CA ILE A 1060 -22.44 -36.69 -12.07
C ILE A 1060 -23.69 -37.57 -12.11
N SER A 1061 -24.14 -37.92 -13.33
CA SER A 1061 -25.40 -38.65 -13.55
C SER A 1061 -25.23 -40.12 -13.92
N SER A 1062 -24.03 -40.67 -13.73
CA SER A 1062 -23.68 -42.08 -13.92
C SER A 1062 -23.26 -42.76 -12.60
N SER A 1063 -23.30 -44.10 -12.60
CA SER A 1063 -22.52 -44.92 -11.65
C SER A 1063 -21.29 -45.50 -12.36
N PRO A 1064 -20.09 -45.48 -11.73
CA PRO A 1064 -18.89 -46.09 -12.29
C PRO A 1064 -18.99 -47.61 -12.40
N GLU A 1065 -19.93 -48.25 -11.69
CA GLU A 1065 -20.18 -49.69 -11.79
C GLU A 1065 -20.98 -50.08 -13.05
N VAL A 1066 -21.79 -49.17 -13.59
CA VAL A 1066 -22.58 -49.40 -14.81
C VAL A 1066 -21.84 -48.88 -16.04
N HIS A 1067 -21.09 -47.78 -15.91
CA HIS A 1067 -20.27 -47.21 -16.97
C HIS A 1067 -18.82 -47.00 -16.48
N PRO A 1068 -18.01 -48.07 -16.37
CA PRO A 1068 -16.62 -47.98 -15.93
C PRO A 1068 -15.80 -47.04 -16.81
N GLY A 1069 -15.04 -46.15 -16.18
CA GLY A 1069 -14.23 -45.15 -16.87
C GLY A 1069 -15.01 -44.05 -17.60
N GLN A 1070 -16.32 -43.91 -17.37
CA GLN A 1070 -17.13 -42.84 -17.97
C GLN A 1070 -17.79 -41.94 -16.93
N ILE A 1071 -17.93 -40.65 -17.29
CA ILE A 1071 -18.67 -39.64 -16.53
C ILE A 1071 -19.83 -39.14 -17.41
N HIS A 1072 -21.06 -39.32 -16.94
CA HIS A 1072 -22.24 -38.78 -17.61
C HIS A 1072 -22.69 -37.48 -16.93
N LEU A 1073 -23.11 -36.50 -17.72
CA LEU A 1073 -23.66 -35.22 -17.23
C LEU A 1073 -25.03 -34.96 -17.82
N THR A 1074 -25.91 -34.32 -17.04
CA THR A 1074 -27.27 -33.97 -17.48
C THR A 1074 -27.47 -32.45 -17.36
N VAL A 1075 -27.38 -31.76 -18.50
CA VAL A 1075 -27.19 -30.31 -18.60
C VAL A 1075 -28.40 -29.64 -19.24
N ALA A 1076 -29.11 -28.78 -18.51
CA ALA A 1076 -30.10 -27.89 -19.11
C ALA A 1076 -29.40 -26.80 -19.93
N VAL A 1077 -29.89 -26.56 -21.16
CA VAL A 1077 -29.46 -25.42 -21.97
C VAL A 1077 -30.14 -24.15 -21.44
N VAL A 1078 -29.35 -23.20 -20.93
CA VAL A 1078 -29.88 -21.95 -20.36
C VAL A 1078 -29.80 -20.84 -21.40
N ASN A 1079 -30.94 -20.49 -22.00
CA ASN A 1079 -31.10 -19.36 -22.91
C ASN A 1079 -32.26 -18.49 -22.41
N TYR A 1080 -32.06 -17.18 -22.27
CA TYR A 1080 -33.08 -16.24 -21.79
C TYR A 1080 -33.02 -14.90 -22.51
N LYS A 1081 -34.09 -14.10 -22.44
CA LYS A 1081 -34.11 -12.73 -22.97
C LYS A 1081 -34.29 -11.72 -21.85
N THR A 1082 -33.55 -10.62 -21.93
CA THR A 1082 -33.71 -9.47 -21.02
C THR A 1082 -34.97 -8.66 -21.34
N GLN A 1083 -35.28 -7.64 -20.52
CA GLN A 1083 -36.40 -6.71 -20.74
C GLN A 1083 -37.76 -7.41 -20.98
N GLY A 1084 -38.12 -8.40 -20.14
CA GLY A 1084 -39.41 -9.10 -20.25
C GLY A 1084 -39.63 -9.83 -21.58
N GLY A 1085 -38.57 -10.32 -22.22
CA GLY A 1085 -38.64 -11.03 -23.50
C GLY A 1085 -38.41 -10.18 -24.75
N LYS A 1086 -38.28 -8.84 -24.60
CA LYS A 1086 -38.02 -7.92 -25.72
C LYS A 1086 -36.54 -7.63 -25.97
N GLY A 1087 -35.68 -7.84 -24.97
CA GLY A 1087 -34.24 -7.64 -25.07
C GLY A 1087 -33.52 -8.73 -25.86
N PRO A 1088 -32.19 -8.58 -26.06
CA PRO A 1088 -31.36 -9.60 -26.71
C PRO A 1088 -31.42 -10.94 -25.97
N THR A 1089 -31.16 -12.03 -26.71
CA THR A 1089 -31.01 -13.36 -26.13
C THR A 1089 -29.63 -13.50 -25.49
N HIS A 1090 -29.59 -13.78 -24.20
CA HIS A 1090 -28.39 -14.15 -23.45
C HIS A 1090 -28.30 -15.68 -23.34
N TYR A 1091 -27.07 -16.18 -23.44
CA TYR A 1091 -26.74 -17.60 -23.51
C TYR A 1091 -25.87 -17.97 -22.30
N GLY A 1092 -26.27 -18.98 -21.54
CA GLY A 1092 -25.52 -19.45 -20.37
C GLY A 1092 -24.23 -20.14 -20.80
N VAL A 1093 -23.08 -19.54 -20.47
CA VAL A 1093 -21.74 -19.85 -21.02
C VAL A 1093 -21.46 -21.35 -21.10
N CYS A 1094 -21.36 -22.05 -19.97
CA CYS A 1094 -21.00 -23.48 -19.97
C CYS A 1094 -22.07 -24.38 -20.61
N SER A 1095 -23.36 -24.06 -20.45
CA SER A 1095 -24.44 -24.88 -21.05
C SER A 1095 -24.49 -24.79 -22.58
N ASN A 1096 -24.13 -23.62 -23.13
CA ASN A 1096 -24.04 -23.39 -24.56
C ASN A 1096 -22.72 -23.90 -25.13
N PHE A 1097 -21.60 -23.70 -24.43
CA PHE A 1097 -20.32 -24.33 -24.74
C PHE A 1097 -20.51 -25.84 -24.94
N LEU A 1098 -21.12 -26.55 -23.99
CA LEU A 1098 -21.39 -27.99 -24.09
C LEU A 1098 -22.47 -28.36 -25.14
N GLN A 1099 -23.41 -27.46 -25.45
CA GLN A 1099 -24.34 -27.65 -26.57
C GLN A 1099 -23.64 -27.60 -27.92
N ASP A 1100 -22.69 -26.68 -28.10
CA ASP A 1100 -21.98 -26.47 -29.35
C ASP A 1100 -20.80 -27.48 -29.50
N PHE A 1101 -20.22 -27.94 -28.39
CA PHE A 1101 -19.02 -28.79 -28.36
C PHE A 1101 -19.18 -30.10 -29.15
N PRO A 1102 -18.33 -30.41 -30.14
CA PRO A 1102 -18.49 -31.60 -30.98
C PRO A 1102 -18.05 -32.88 -30.23
N PRO A 1103 -18.75 -34.02 -30.43
CA PRO A 1103 -18.23 -35.33 -30.01
C PRO A 1103 -16.86 -35.63 -30.64
N GLY A 1104 -16.04 -36.39 -29.93
CA GLY A 1104 -14.67 -36.72 -30.32
C GLY A 1104 -13.61 -35.67 -29.92
N GLN A 1105 -13.99 -34.54 -29.33
CA GLN A 1105 -13.04 -33.56 -28.79
C GLN A 1105 -12.89 -33.62 -27.26
N ASN A 1106 -11.84 -33.00 -26.75
CA ASN A 1106 -11.40 -33.08 -25.36
C ASN A 1106 -11.88 -31.88 -24.51
N ILE A 1107 -12.51 -32.17 -23.37
CA ILE A 1107 -13.03 -31.22 -22.40
C ILE A 1107 -12.11 -31.19 -21.18
N HIS A 1108 -11.79 -29.99 -20.68
CA HIS A 1108 -11.07 -29.80 -19.42
C HIS A 1108 -12.06 -29.80 -18.24
N LEU A 1109 -11.80 -30.61 -17.22
CA LEU A 1109 -12.66 -30.71 -16.02
C LEU A 1109 -11.88 -31.15 -14.77
N PHE A 1110 -12.55 -31.19 -13.62
CA PHE A 1110 -12.07 -31.86 -12.40
C PHE A 1110 -13.25 -32.46 -11.62
N VAL A 1111 -13.02 -33.54 -10.87
CA VAL A 1111 -14.00 -34.12 -9.95
C VAL A 1111 -13.88 -33.44 -8.57
N ARG A 1112 -15.01 -33.23 -7.91
CA ARG A 1112 -15.15 -32.81 -6.51
C ARG A 1112 -16.03 -33.83 -5.79
N SER A 1113 -15.55 -34.40 -4.69
CA SER A 1113 -16.36 -35.33 -3.90
C SER A 1113 -17.44 -34.61 -3.09
N ALA A 1114 -18.54 -35.31 -2.80
CA ALA A 1114 -19.72 -34.77 -2.12
C ALA A 1114 -20.12 -35.64 -0.91
N HIS A 1115 -19.29 -35.65 0.13
CA HIS A 1115 -19.44 -36.51 1.32
C HIS A 1115 -20.83 -36.44 1.99
N ASN A 1116 -21.45 -35.26 2.02
CA ASN A 1116 -22.79 -35.05 2.59
C ASN A 1116 -23.95 -35.40 1.65
N PHE A 1117 -23.69 -35.96 0.45
CA PHE A 1117 -24.70 -36.24 -0.57
C PHE A 1117 -24.45 -37.57 -1.30
N SER A 1118 -24.27 -38.64 -0.52
CA SER A 1118 -24.13 -40.03 -0.99
C SER A 1118 -25.41 -40.85 -0.78
N LEU A 1119 -25.42 -42.10 -1.25
CA LEU A 1119 -26.40 -43.09 -0.79
C LEU A 1119 -26.07 -43.59 0.63
N PRO A 1120 -27.08 -43.99 1.44
CA PRO A 1120 -26.84 -44.61 2.75
C PRO A 1120 -26.08 -45.94 2.62
N LEU A 1121 -25.12 -46.17 3.52
CA LEU A 1121 -24.34 -47.42 3.58
C LEU A 1121 -25.23 -48.67 3.78
N SER A 1122 -26.32 -48.55 4.54
CA SER A 1122 -27.28 -49.64 4.72
C SER A 1122 -28.23 -49.73 3.52
N ARG A 1123 -28.03 -50.77 2.71
CA ARG A 1123 -28.71 -50.99 1.42
C ARG A 1123 -30.22 -51.20 1.53
N THR A 1124 -30.70 -51.65 2.69
CA THR A 1124 -32.12 -51.94 2.99
C THR A 1124 -32.94 -50.70 3.34
N LEU A 1125 -32.30 -49.54 3.58
CA LEU A 1125 -33.03 -48.32 3.92
C LEU A 1125 -33.88 -47.81 2.74
N PRO A 1126 -35.14 -47.39 2.97
CA PRO A 1126 -35.94 -46.71 1.96
C PRO A 1126 -35.34 -45.33 1.68
N VAL A 1127 -35.25 -44.96 0.39
CA VAL A 1127 -34.67 -43.68 -0.05
C VAL A 1127 -35.69 -42.96 -0.93
N ILE A 1128 -36.07 -41.75 -0.53
CA ILE A 1128 -36.96 -40.87 -1.30
C ILE A 1128 -36.09 -39.84 -2.02
N MET A 1129 -36.15 -39.80 -3.36
CA MET A 1129 -35.37 -38.89 -4.20
C MET A 1129 -36.31 -37.86 -4.85
N VAL A 1130 -36.10 -36.57 -4.56
CA VAL A 1130 -36.96 -35.47 -5.04
C VAL A 1130 -36.17 -34.57 -5.98
N GLY A 1131 -36.31 -34.80 -7.29
CA GLY A 1131 -35.53 -34.11 -8.34
C GLY A 1131 -36.36 -33.11 -9.16
N PRO A 1132 -36.42 -31.81 -8.80
CA PRO A 1132 -37.05 -30.80 -9.63
C PRO A 1132 -36.19 -30.49 -10.87
N GLY A 1133 -36.75 -30.69 -12.07
CA GLY A 1133 -36.07 -30.39 -13.34
C GLY A 1133 -34.78 -31.20 -13.51
N THR A 1134 -33.65 -30.53 -13.79
CA THR A 1134 -32.34 -31.21 -13.90
C THR A 1134 -31.75 -31.68 -12.56
N GLY A 1135 -32.42 -31.42 -11.43
CA GLY A 1135 -32.11 -32.06 -10.14
C GLY A 1135 -32.21 -33.59 -10.15
N ILE A 1136 -32.75 -34.19 -11.22
CA ILE A 1136 -32.72 -35.64 -11.47
C ILE A 1136 -31.30 -36.21 -11.72
N ALA A 1137 -30.31 -35.36 -12.05
CA ALA A 1137 -28.97 -35.78 -12.47
C ALA A 1137 -28.30 -36.80 -11.51
N PRO A 1138 -28.03 -36.50 -10.22
CA PRO A 1138 -27.36 -37.45 -9.32
C PRO A 1138 -28.22 -38.69 -9.04
N PHE A 1139 -29.55 -38.54 -9.05
CA PHE A 1139 -30.48 -39.65 -8.82
C PHE A 1139 -30.46 -40.70 -9.94
N ARG A 1140 -30.07 -40.32 -11.17
CA ARG A 1140 -29.73 -41.29 -12.25
C ARG A 1140 -28.51 -42.13 -11.88
N GLY A 1141 -27.48 -41.52 -11.28
CA GLY A 1141 -26.30 -42.22 -10.78
C GLY A 1141 -26.64 -43.17 -9.61
N PHE A 1142 -27.40 -42.69 -8.63
CA PHE A 1142 -27.89 -43.51 -7.52
C PHE A 1142 -28.76 -44.70 -7.99
N TRP A 1143 -29.64 -44.48 -8.98
CA TRP A 1143 -30.46 -45.55 -9.56
C TRP A 1143 -29.60 -46.59 -10.28
N GLN A 1144 -28.62 -46.15 -11.08
CA GLN A 1144 -27.68 -47.05 -11.74
C GLN A 1144 -26.86 -47.88 -10.73
N HIS A 1145 -26.38 -47.26 -9.65
CA HIS A 1145 -25.65 -47.95 -8.58
C HIS A 1145 -26.51 -48.99 -7.85
N LYS A 1146 -27.74 -48.63 -7.44
CA LYS A 1146 -28.67 -49.61 -6.85
C LYS A 1146 -29.04 -50.74 -7.84
N MET A 1147 -29.18 -50.45 -9.13
CA MET A 1147 -29.46 -51.45 -10.16
C MET A 1147 -28.28 -52.42 -10.38
N ALA A 1148 -27.05 -51.91 -10.44
CA ALA A 1148 -25.84 -52.74 -10.56
C ALA A 1148 -25.70 -53.69 -9.35
N HIS A 1149 -25.86 -53.16 -8.13
CA HIS A 1149 -25.85 -53.98 -6.92
C HIS A 1149 -26.98 -55.03 -6.89
N ALA A 1150 -28.20 -54.68 -7.28
CA ALA A 1150 -29.31 -55.64 -7.36
C ALA A 1150 -28.98 -56.80 -8.31
N GLN A 1151 -28.52 -56.47 -9.52
CA GLN A 1151 -28.12 -57.44 -10.55
C GLN A 1151 -26.93 -58.32 -10.09
N ALA A 1152 -25.93 -57.73 -9.44
CA ALA A 1152 -24.79 -58.46 -8.88
C ALA A 1152 -25.18 -59.37 -7.68
N SER A 1153 -26.28 -59.07 -6.98
CA SER A 1153 -26.81 -59.88 -5.88
C SER A 1153 -27.81 -60.96 -6.29
N GLY A 1154 -28.15 -61.08 -7.58
CA GLY A 1154 -28.98 -62.17 -8.11
C GLY A 1154 -30.46 -62.14 -7.73
N GLY A 1155 -30.97 -61.00 -7.25
CA GLY A 1155 -32.39 -60.82 -6.89
C GLY A 1155 -33.27 -60.46 -8.09
N THR A 1156 -34.42 -61.14 -8.20
CA THR A 1156 -35.54 -60.82 -9.11
C THR A 1156 -36.40 -59.68 -8.57
#